data_AF-A0A9D1QNQ9-F1
#
_entry.id   AF-A0A9D1QNQ9-F1
#
_cell.length_a   1.000
_cell.length_b   1.000
_cell.length_c   1.000
_cell.angle_alpha   90.00
_cell.angle_beta   90.00
_cell.angle_gamma   90.00
#
_symmetry.space_group_name_H-M   'P 1'
#
loop_
_entity.id
_entity.type
_entity.pdbx_description
1 polymer ?
#
loop_
_entity_poly.entity_id
_entity_poly.type
_entity_poly.pdbx_seq_one_letter_code
_entity_poly.pdbx_strand_id
1 'polypeptide(L)'
;MMILLTVLLCACSVIAYGAVQPKASTVTFDRDWASVAIGSTVQLNASSSTSVTWKSSDTSLATVDQNGKVTGLKKGMVTITATSNGKTDTCQVSVGMTQGIDVSSWNQTVDWAKVKKKGVDFAIIRVGYGWENYPNQIDKQFVNNVKGAVQNGIDFGLYFYSYATNVDEAKMEADYLFRLLEDYAPGYVSSMTLPIVYDVEEPCMQNLDKATLSAVVKTFCTEVQKAGYDAMVYSGKYIFPKMDIESLREMGVTFWLAQYPKEPDFTAMPDMGSSAAQPAIWQYASDGSVDGANVPTSGCVDVNVRYWVPEVESVSVTSSGGVKVSWSALPGAKSYTLYRRDNSTNKETVVKSGLTGTSYTDSSCPEGKDVYYYLTASTSKGTVSGAYTGKQAYVLPTPELTSVKSTSSGITVNWKAVSNAQGYRIYRKNEKGNWVGLENVSSSQTTYTDTTADPDQSYTYTVRAYRYGGVLGGGVQYYSGYETQGITSLICPDFTLTNSASGISISWDQVSGAQNYRIYRRNSATDGWTQLAEITGTSYSDTTAEAGVTYYYTVRAFDGSTYGNYIPDETILRLTVPEFTITNDTNGVTIDWEKVAGAQTYRVYRRTSATGSWTQLTEVSDLSYTDETAKSGTTYYYTVRAFAGSDSSRYISDSTICFLENPQVETSCVKGVVTVSWEKINGASGYRVYRRESESDDWDQIATTSTPSYTDKNAKEGKTYYYTARAYHGDDLSTYELFPGITVLACPEFTMTNGTNGVTVAWEKITGAQTYRVYRRTSATGSWTQLTEVSGLSYTDQTAKSGTTYYYTVRAYAGSNSSRYISTRTTIFLENPQVETSCVKSVVTVSWEKITGASGYRVYRRESESDGWTQIATTSTPSYTDKNAKEGQTYYYTARAYHGSVLSTYELFPGITVLACPEFTMTNGTNGVTVAWKKITGAQTYRVYRRTSATGSWTQLTEVSGLSYTDKTAKSGTTYYYTVRAYAGSDSSRYISTRTTIFLENPQVETSCVKGVVTISWEKITGASGYRVYRRESESDRWTQIATTSTPSYTDKSAKEGQTYYYTARAYHGSVLSTYELFPGITVLACPEFTMTNGTNGVTVAWEKVTGAQTYRVYRRTSATGSWTQLTEVSNLSYTDKTAKSGTTYYYTVRAYAGSNSSRYYADRTILCR
;
A
#
# COMPACT_ATOMS: atom_id res chain seq x y z
N MET A 1 38.07 73.46 -13.35
CA MET A 1 36.98 73.54 -14.34
C MET A 1 36.15 72.26 -14.20
N MET A 2 34.81 72.38 -14.24
CA MET A 2 33.70 71.40 -14.04
C MET A 2 33.89 69.94 -14.55
N ILE A 3 33.18 68.84 -14.14
CA ILE A 3 32.09 68.53 -13.16
C ILE A 3 31.95 66.96 -12.93
N LEU A 4 31.26 66.53 -11.85
CA LEU A 4 30.74 65.20 -11.35
C LEU A 4 30.97 63.85 -12.13
N LEU A 5 31.35 62.70 -11.51
CA LEU A 5 30.64 61.73 -10.59
C LEU A 5 29.60 60.79 -11.31
N THR A 6 29.49 59.45 -11.17
CA THR A 6 30.07 58.37 -10.30
C THR A 6 29.88 56.97 -10.94
N VAL A 7 30.57 55.90 -10.46
CA VAL A 7 30.06 54.52 -10.11
C VAL A 7 31.21 53.48 -10.09
N LEU A 8 31.05 52.38 -9.33
CA LEU A 8 32.11 51.57 -8.68
C LEU A 8 32.51 50.24 -9.40
N LEU A 9 33.77 49.82 -9.16
CA LEU A 9 34.43 48.53 -9.48
C LEU A 9 34.08 47.42 -8.45
N CYS A 10 34.49 46.13 -8.52
CA CYS A 10 34.91 45.15 -9.57
C CYS A 10 35.14 43.79 -8.83
N ALA A 11 35.47 42.67 -9.50
CA ALA A 11 35.48 41.31 -8.92
C ALA A 11 36.66 40.40 -9.34
N CYS A 12 36.95 39.34 -8.55
CA CYS A 12 37.50 37.99 -8.90
C CYS A 12 37.89 37.19 -7.61
N SER A 13 37.15 36.13 -7.19
CA SER A 13 37.50 34.67 -7.26
C SER A 13 38.49 34.14 -6.17
N VAL A 14 38.62 32.86 -5.70
CA VAL A 14 38.27 31.48 -6.15
C VAL A 14 38.08 30.48 -4.94
N ILE A 15 37.13 29.52 -5.01
CA ILE A 15 36.97 28.17 -4.32
C ILE A 15 36.91 27.97 -2.76
N ALA A 16 35.81 27.30 -2.35
CA ALA A 16 35.52 26.38 -1.21
C ALA A 16 35.66 26.75 0.29
N TYR A 17 34.50 26.92 0.93
CA TYR A 17 34.07 26.05 2.06
C TYR A 17 32.55 25.83 1.97
N GLY A 18 32.06 24.66 2.40
CA GLY A 18 30.64 24.32 2.33
C GLY A 18 29.81 25.05 3.39
N ALA A 19 29.33 26.26 3.09
CA ALA A 19 28.37 26.95 3.92
C ALA A 19 26.97 26.35 3.72
N VAL A 20 26.47 25.63 4.72
CA VAL A 20 25.03 25.39 4.88
C VAL A 20 24.35 26.76 4.88
N GLN A 21 23.55 27.03 3.85
CA GLN A 21 22.67 28.20 3.84
C GLN A 21 21.85 28.16 5.14
N PRO A 22 21.92 29.18 6.01
CA PRO A 22 21.09 29.20 7.21
C PRO A 22 19.64 29.25 6.76
N LYS A 23 18.96 28.10 6.87
CA LYS A 23 17.52 27.95 6.64
C LYS A 23 16.84 29.06 7.39
N ALA A 24 16.11 29.93 6.69
CA ALA A 24 15.58 31.17 7.23
C ALA A 24 14.90 30.88 8.58
N SER A 25 15.32 31.61 9.63
CA SER A 25 14.74 31.44 10.96
C SER A 25 13.24 31.70 10.87
N THR A 26 12.48 30.63 11.06
CA THR A 26 11.02 30.64 11.00
C THR A 26 10.54 30.10 12.34
N VAL A 27 9.66 30.86 12.97
CA VAL A 27 8.76 30.35 14.00
C VAL A 27 7.40 30.20 13.32
N THR A 28 6.69 29.10 13.58
CA THR A 28 5.40 28.83 12.94
C THR A 28 4.48 28.10 13.90
N PHE A 29 3.28 28.65 14.14
CA PHE A 29 2.24 28.04 14.94
C PHE A 29 1.69 26.76 14.31
N ASP A 30 1.10 25.89 15.13
CA ASP A 30 0.37 24.70 14.67
C ASP A 30 -1.02 25.03 14.08
N ARG A 31 -1.58 26.20 14.45
CA ARG A 31 -2.88 26.74 14.06
C ARG A 31 -2.91 28.27 14.12
N ASP A 32 -3.82 28.90 13.39
CA ASP A 32 -3.94 30.36 13.36
C ASP A 32 -4.94 30.84 14.44
N TRP A 33 -5.95 30.02 14.76
CA TRP A 33 -7.00 30.29 15.75
C TRP A 33 -7.06 29.23 16.85
N ALA A 34 -7.54 29.61 18.02
CA ALA A 34 -7.91 28.70 19.08
C ALA A 34 -9.02 29.28 19.96
N SER A 35 -9.69 28.43 20.72
CA SER A 35 -10.75 28.84 21.64
C SER A 35 -10.56 28.23 23.02
N VAL A 36 -10.94 28.97 24.06
CA VAL A 36 -10.76 28.55 25.46
C VAL A 36 -11.91 29.05 26.33
N ALA A 37 -12.51 28.15 27.10
CA ALA A 37 -13.52 28.53 28.09
C ALA A 37 -12.88 29.34 29.24
N ILE A 38 -13.67 30.21 29.89
CA ILE A 38 -13.20 31.00 31.03
C ILE A 38 -12.87 30.05 32.19
N GLY A 39 -11.72 30.25 32.83
CA GLY A 39 -11.17 29.36 33.86
C GLY A 39 -10.52 28.07 33.31
N SER A 40 -10.59 27.82 32.00
CA SER A 40 -9.98 26.66 31.33
C SER A 40 -8.67 27.02 30.63
N THR A 41 -7.97 26.01 30.11
CA THR A 41 -6.68 26.17 29.43
C THR A 41 -6.62 25.48 28.08
N VAL A 42 -5.98 26.10 27.09
CA VAL A 42 -5.70 25.52 25.77
C VAL A 42 -4.18 25.50 25.52
N GLN A 43 -3.67 24.43 24.89
CA GLN A 43 -2.26 24.31 24.52
C GLN A 43 -2.05 24.76 23.08
N LEU A 44 -1.15 25.71 22.87
CA LEU A 44 -0.66 26.10 21.54
C LEU A 44 0.75 25.55 21.33
N ASN A 45 1.13 25.27 20.08
CA ASN A 45 2.46 24.77 19.75
C ASN A 45 3.09 25.64 18.66
N ALA A 46 4.38 25.95 18.78
CA ALA A 46 5.13 26.69 17.77
C ALA A 46 6.41 25.95 17.41
N SER A 47 6.59 25.67 16.13
CA SER A 47 7.80 25.05 15.59
C SER A 47 8.88 26.12 15.38
N SER A 48 10.08 25.90 15.89
CA SER A 48 11.26 26.76 15.67
C SER A 48 12.56 25.95 15.78
N SER A 49 13.66 26.49 15.25
CA SER A 49 15.02 25.92 15.37
C SER A 49 15.72 26.24 16.70
N THR A 50 15.14 27.12 17.52
CA THR A 50 15.63 27.53 18.85
C THR A 50 14.44 27.73 19.81
N SER A 51 14.71 28.02 21.08
CA SER A 51 13.67 28.26 22.10
C SER A 51 12.69 29.36 21.67
N VAL A 52 11.42 29.15 22.04
CA VAL A 52 10.31 30.06 21.74
C VAL A 52 9.92 30.81 23.02
N THR A 53 9.78 32.13 22.90
CA THR A 53 9.23 33.00 23.96
C THR A 53 7.78 33.34 23.63
N TRP A 54 6.91 33.26 24.63
CA TRP A 54 5.46 33.45 24.51
C TRP A 54 5.00 34.78 25.11
N LYS A 55 4.01 35.42 24.48
CA LYS A 55 3.40 36.66 24.99
C LYS A 55 1.91 36.72 24.64
N SER A 56 1.08 37.18 25.57
CA SER A 56 -0.32 37.56 25.32
C SER A 56 -0.43 39.06 25.04
N SER A 57 -1.32 39.47 24.12
CA SER A 57 -1.64 40.88 23.87
C SER A 57 -2.38 41.55 25.02
N ASP A 58 -3.22 40.80 25.76
CA ASP A 58 -3.94 41.27 26.95
C ASP A 58 -4.01 40.16 28.01
N THR A 59 -3.19 40.30 29.05
CA THR A 59 -3.11 39.36 30.17
C THR A 59 -4.30 39.41 31.13
N SER A 60 -5.20 40.39 30.99
CA SER A 60 -6.45 40.46 31.75
C SER A 60 -7.58 39.61 31.13
N LEU A 61 -7.46 39.28 29.84
CA LEU A 61 -8.36 38.40 29.10
C LEU A 61 -7.83 36.96 29.07
N ALA A 62 -6.54 36.75 28.76
CA ALA A 62 -5.88 35.45 28.91
C ALA A 62 -4.35 35.57 29.10
N THR A 63 -3.80 34.70 29.95
CA THR A 63 -2.35 34.55 30.16
C THR A 63 -1.79 33.39 29.35
N VAL A 64 -0.49 33.39 29.06
CA VAL A 64 0.23 32.27 28.43
C VAL A 64 1.50 31.97 29.23
N ASP A 65 1.77 30.68 29.47
CA ASP A 65 2.97 30.23 30.19
C ASP A 65 4.19 30.06 29.24
N GLN A 66 5.34 29.71 29.82
CA GLN A 66 6.59 29.48 29.10
C GLN A 66 6.54 28.32 28.09
N ASN A 67 5.52 27.45 28.16
CA ASN A 67 5.33 26.28 27.31
C ASN A 67 4.24 26.51 26.25
N GLY A 68 3.65 27.71 26.15
CA GLY A 68 2.55 27.99 25.22
C GLY A 68 1.17 27.57 25.71
N LYS A 69 1.01 27.25 27.01
CA LYS A 69 -0.28 26.93 27.60
C LYS A 69 -1.01 28.23 27.95
N VAL A 70 -2.14 28.47 27.29
CA VAL A 70 -2.98 29.67 27.45
C VAL A 70 -4.08 29.40 28.46
N THR A 71 -4.33 30.33 29.38
CA THR A 71 -5.40 30.26 30.39
C THR A 71 -6.40 31.38 30.16
N GLY A 72 -7.67 31.04 29.91
CA GLY A 72 -8.75 32.02 29.71
C GLY A 72 -9.22 32.63 31.02
N LEU A 73 -9.21 33.96 31.15
CA LEU A 73 -9.58 34.68 32.38
C LEU A 73 -10.90 35.46 32.24
N LYS A 74 -11.13 36.11 31.11
CA LYS A 74 -12.33 36.91 30.83
C LYS A 74 -12.71 36.84 29.36
N LYS A 75 -14.00 36.98 29.06
CA LYS A 75 -14.51 36.96 27.68
C LYS A 75 -13.86 38.06 26.85
N GLY A 76 -13.35 37.69 25.67
CA GLY A 76 -12.70 38.60 24.73
C GLY A 76 -11.90 37.83 23.69
N MET A 77 -11.14 38.54 22.85
CA MET A 77 -10.20 37.94 21.90
C MET A 77 -8.81 38.51 22.16
N VAL A 78 -7.79 37.64 22.18
CA VAL A 78 -6.38 38.04 22.35
C VAL A 78 -5.51 37.47 21.25
N THR A 79 -4.39 38.13 20.97
CA THR A 79 -3.34 37.59 20.11
C THR A 79 -2.22 37.04 20.98
N ILE A 80 -1.90 35.75 20.82
CA ILE A 80 -0.74 35.11 21.42
C ILE A 80 0.40 35.13 20.40
N THR A 81 1.54 35.71 20.77
CA THR A 81 2.73 35.80 19.93
C THR A 81 3.77 34.79 20.38
N ALA A 82 4.26 33.99 19.43
CA ALA A 82 5.42 33.11 19.59
C ALA A 82 6.64 33.78 18.94
N THR A 83 7.73 33.97 19.69
CA THR A 83 8.94 34.68 19.21
C THR A 83 10.17 33.78 19.29
N SER A 84 10.96 33.72 18.23
CA SER A 84 12.24 32.98 18.22
C SER A 84 13.23 33.63 17.24
N ASN A 85 14.49 33.84 17.66
CA ASN A 85 15.54 34.51 16.88
C ASN A 85 15.11 35.82 16.18
N GLY A 86 14.34 36.67 16.86
CA GLY A 86 13.85 37.96 16.32
C GLY A 86 12.76 37.84 15.26
N LYS A 87 12.18 36.64 15.09
CA LYS A 87 11.04 36.36 14.21
C LYS A 87 9.83 36.00 15.06
N THR A 88 8.65 36.37 14.59
CA THR A 88 7.39 36.21 15.31
C THR A 88 6.35 35.55 14.42
N ASP A 89 5.51 34.73 15.03
CA ASP A 89 4.24 34.29 14.48
C ASP A 89 3.13 34.53 15.52
N THR A 90 1.86 34.45 15.13
CA THR A 90 0.72 34.82 15.98
C THR A 90 -0.48 33.90 15.81
N CYS A 91 -1.11 33.54 16.93
CA CYS A 91 -2.40 32.86 16.98
C CYS A 91 -3.45 33.76 17.67
N GLN A 92 -4.65 33.89 17.10
CA GLN A 92 -5.78 34.53 17.78
C GLN A 92 -6.48 33.52 18.70
N VAL A 93 -6.81 33.94 19.91
CA VAL A 93 -7.49 33.11 20.91
C VAL A 93 -8.81 33.77 21.33
N SER A 94 -9.94 33.10 21.08
CA SER A 94 -11.24 33.52 21.61
C SER A 94 -11.44 32.94 23.02
N VAL A 95 -11.72 33.82 23.98
CA VAL A 95 -11.96 33.46 25.38
C VAL A 95 -13.45 33.54 25.66
N GLY A 96 -14.05 32.46 26.15
CA GLY A 96 -15.49 32.40 26.44
C GLY A 96 -16.40 32.40 25.20
N MET A 97 -15.85 32.04 24.04
CA MET A 97 -16.51 31.91 22.73
C MET A 97 -15.79 30.81 21.94
N THR A 98 -16.41 30.31 20.87
CA THR A 98 -15.78 29.47 19.83
C THR A 98 -15.70 30.20 18.49
N GLN A 99 -14.74 29.82 17.66
CA GLN A 99 -14.44 30.47 16.38
C GLN A 99 -14.97 29.63 15.21
N GLY A 100 -15.60 30.27 14.23
CA GLY A 100 -16.24 29.56 13.11
C GLY A 100 -16.27 30.33 11.79
N ILE A 101 -16.78 29.66 10.76
CA ILE A 101 -16.99 30.19 9.41
C ILE A 101 -18.40 29.84 8.93
N ASP A 102 -18.86 30.50 7.88
CA ASP A 102 -20.00 30.02 7.09
C ASP A 102 -19.60 29.81 5.63
N VAL A 103 -20.20 28.80 5.00
CA VAL A 103 -19.78 28.30 3.68
C VAL A 103 -20.92 27.82 2.80
N SER A 104 -20.75 28.04 1.50
CA SER A 104 -21.72 27.72 0.45
C SER A 104 -20.98 27.39 -0.86
N SER A 105 -21.72 27.24 -1.97
CA SER A 105 -21.14 27.09 -3.31
C SER A 105 -20.20 28.22 -3.73
N TRP A 106 -20.29 29.41 -3.10
CA TRP A 106 -19.40 30.54 -3.36
C TRP A 106 -17.94 30.22 -2.98
N ASN A 107 -17.72 29.44 -1.91
CA ASN A 107 -16.40 28.98 -1.45
C ASN A 107 -15.80 27.88 -2.35
N GLN A 108 -16.56 27.39 -3.35
CA GLN A 108 -16.17 26.26 -4.19
C GLN A 108 -15.81 25.04 -3.33
N THR A 109 -14.66 24.41 -3.56
CA THR A 109 -14.23 23.22 -2.80
C THR A 109 -13.45 23.60 -1.55
N VAL A 110 -14.03 23.37 -0.38
CA VAL A 110 -13.41 23.62 0.92
C VAL A 110 -12.47 22.47 1.31
N ASP A 111 -11.22 22.78 1.66
CA ASP A 111 -10.24 21.85 2.22
C ASP A 111 -10.43 21.78 3.75
N TRP A 112 -11.36 20.93 4.17
CA TRP A 112 -11.78 20.80 5.57
C TRP A 112 -10.66 20.35 6.53
N ALA A 113 -9.64 19.64 6.03
CA ALA A 113 -8.48 19.26 6.83
C ALA A 113 -7.59 20.47 7.15
N LYS A 114 -7.38 21.37 6.18
CA LYS A 114 -6.73 22.67 6.44
C LYS A 114 -7.57 23.55 7.35
N VAL A 115 -8.87 23.66 7.10
CA VAL A 115 -9.79 24.46 7.92
C VAL A 115 -9.75 24.01 9.39
N LYS A 116 -9.80 22.69 9.66
CA LYS A 116 -9.64 22.18 11.04
C LYS A 116 -8.26 22.52 11.60
N LYS A 117 -7.19 22.35 10.82
CA LYS A 117 -5.82 22.68 11.24
C LYS A 117 -5.65 24.17 11.56
N LYS A 118 -6.38 25.05 10.89
CA LYS A 118 -6.40 26.49 11.21
C LYS A 118 -7.06 26.82 12.55
N GLY A 119 -7.79 25.88 13.15
CA GLY A 119 -8.41 26.06 14.47
C GLY A 119 -9.87 26.50 14.40
N VAL A 120 -10.57 26.19 13.32
CA VAL A 120 -12.02 26.37 13.21
C VAL A 120 -12.74 25.33 14.09
N ASP A 121 -13.56 25.81 15.02
CA ASP A 121 -14.37 24.95 15.90
C ASP A 121 -15.65 24.51 15.20
N PHE A 122 -16.35 25.47 14.55
CA PHE A 122 -17.65 25.23 13.92
C PHE A 122 -17.80 25.83 12.51
N ALA A 123 -18.77 25.30 11.74
CA ALA A 123 -19.19 25.84 10.46
C ALA A 123 -20.72 25.90 10.30
N ILE A 124 -21.24 26.94 9.64
CA ILE A 124 -22.64 26.99 9.19
C ILE A 124 -22.68 26.80 7.67
N ILE A 125 -23.44 25.81 7.20
CA ILE A 125 -23.34 25.31 5.82
C ILE A 125 -24.65 25.54 5.07
N ARG A 126 -24.61 26.14 3.87
CA ARG A 126 -25.82 26.34 3.07
C ARG A 126 -26.34 25.01 2.54
N VAL A 127 -27.64 24.76 2.72
CA VAL A 127 -28.34 23.60 2.15
C VAL A 127 -28.90 23.93 0.76
N GLY A 128 -29.56 25.09 0.67
CA GLY A 128 -30.28 25.52 -0.51
C GLY A 128 -31.02 26.82 -0.26
N TYR A 129 -31.95 27.12 -1.15
CA TYR A 129 -32.73 28.35 -1.14
C TYR A 129 -34.12 28.15 -1.80
N GLY A 130 -35.10 29.00 -1.50
CA GLY A 130 -36.45 28.89 -2.05
C GLY A 130 -37.12 27.50 -1.89
N TRP A 131 -37.98 27.11 -2.83
CA TRP A 131 -38.72 25.84 -2.78
C TRP A 131 -38.53 25.00 -4.06
N GLU A 132 -38.87 23.71 -3.98
CA GLU A 132 -38.59 22.67 -5.00
C GLU A 132 -38.97 23.01 -6.45
N ASN A 133 -40.09 23.71 -6.67
CA ASN A 133 -40.55 24.10 -8.01
C ASN A 133 -39.79 25.30 -8.60
N TYR A 134 -38.85 25.88 -7.86
CA TYR A 134 -37.96 26.94 -8.29
C TYR A 134 -36.65 26.31 -8.82
N PRO A 135 -36.11 26.73 -9.98
CA PRO A 135 -35.06 25.97 -10.68
C PRO A 135 -33.74 25.82 -9.89
N ASN A 136 -33.31 24.56 -9.69
CA ASN A 136 -31.98 24.13 -9.26
C ASN A 136 -31.42 24.84 -8.00
N GLN A 137 -32.21 24.90 -6.93
CA GLN A 137 -31.88 25.68 -5.73
C GLN A 137 -31.09 24.93 -4.62
N ILE A 138 -30.72 23.65 -4.81
CA ILE A 138 -29.82 22.98 -3.88
C ILE A 138 -28.42 23.63 -3.96
N ASP A 139 -27.79 23.90 -2.82
CA ASP A 139 -26.39 24.35 -2.84
C ASP A 139 -25.50 23.21 -3.33
N LYS A 140 -24.77 23.45 -4.42
CA LYS A 140 -23.92 22.45 -5.10
C LYS A 140 -22.85 21.84 -4.19
N GLN A 141 -22.50 22.51 -3.09
CA GLN A 141 -21.48 22.09 -2.14
C GLN A 141 -22.06 21.63 -0.80
N PHE A 142 -23.38 21.73 -0.56
CA PHE A 142 -24.05 21.28 0.68
C PHE A 142 -23.52 19.94 1.20
N VAL A 143 -23.66 18.88 0.39
CA VAL A 143 -23.31 17.50 0.77
C VAL A 143 -21.81 17.35 1.00
N ASN A 144 -20.98 18.02 0.20
CA ASN A 144 -19.52 17.97 0.32
C ASN A 144 -19.05 18.68 1.59
N ASN A 145 -19.67 19.80 1.93
CA ASN A 145 -19.39 20.59 3.11
C ASN A 145 -19.81 19.86 4.40
N VAL A 146 -21.03 19.28 4.44
CA VAL A 146 -21.48 18.47 5.59
C VAL A 146 -20.58 17.27 5.81
N LYS A 147 -20.24 16.52 4.75
CA LYS A 147 -19.32 15.37 4.83
C LYS A 147 -17.95 15.79 5.34
N GLY A 148 -17.41 16.89 4.82
CA GLY A 148 -16.10 17.41 5.20
C GLY A 148 -16.03 17.88 6.66
N ALA A 149 -17.04 18.59 7.15
CA ALA A 149 -17.14 19.00 8.55
C ALA A 149 -17.19 17.79 9.49
N VAL A 150 -18.08 16.83 9.23
CA VAL A 150 -18.22 15.60 10.04
C VAL A 150 -16.92 14.78 10.05
N GLN A 151 -16.29 14.58 8.89
CA GLN A 151 -15.04 13.80 8.80
C GLN A 151 -13.85 14.43 9.54
N ASN A 152 -13.85 15.74 9.76
CA ASN A 152 -12.77 16.46 10.44
C ASN A 152 -13.13 16.88 11.87
N GLY A 153 -14.29 16.47 12.40
CA GLY A 153 -14.73 16.83 13.75
C GLY A 153 -14.90 18.33 13.94
N ILE A 154 -15.52 18.99 12.96
CA ILE A 154 -15.95 20.39 13.05
C ILE A 154 -17.45 20.36 13.39
N ASP A 155 -17.81 21.05 14.47
CA ASP A 155 -19.21 21.24 14.84
C ASP A 155 -19.95 21.94 13.69
N PHE A 156 -21.16 21.53 13.34
CA PHE A 156 -21.85 22.18 12.22
C PHE A 156 -23.33 22.39 12.45
N GLY A 157 -23.82 23.45 11.80
CA GLY A 157 -25.21 23.80 11.62
C GLY A 157 -25.47 24.09 10.14
N LEU A 158 -26.72 24.35 9.82
CA LEU A 158 -27.17 24.48 8.43
C LEU A 158 -27.87 25.81 8.23
N TYR A 159 -27.82 26.40 7.03
CA TYR A 159 -28.65 27.55 6.70
C TYR A 159 -29.40 27.41 5.38
N PHE A 160 -30.56 28.05 5.31
CA PHE A 160 -31.47 28.02 4.19
C PHE A 160 -31.88 29.45 3.83
N TYR A 161 -31.57 29.87 2.60
CA TYR A 161 -31.78 31.26 2.14
C TYR A 161 -33.20 31.45 1.62
N SER A 162 -33.91 32.39 2.22
CA SER A 162 -35.35 32.55 2.04
C SER A 162 -35.71 33.51 0.90
N TYR A 163 -36.75 33.13 0.14
CA TYR A 163 -37.50 34.00 -0.75
C TYR A 163 -38.95 34.20 -0.32
N ALA A 164 -39.40 33.53 0.76
CA ALA A 164 -40.78 33.55 1.19
C ALA A 164 -41.30 34.94 1.59
N THR A 165 -42.47 35.27 1.03
CA THR A 165 -43.23 36.50 1.28
C THR A 165 -44.47 36.26 2.16
N ASN A 166 -44.86 35.00 2.33
CA ASN A 166 -46.03 34.57 3.10
C ASN A 166 -45.78 33.22 3.80
N VAL A 167 -46.73 32.81 4.65
CA VAL A 167 -46.59 31.62 5.51
C VAL A 167 -46.60 30.29 4.74
N ASP A 168 -47.30 30.21 3.61
CA ASP A 168 -47.34 29.01 2.78
C ASP A 168 -46.01 28.80 2.06
N GLU A 169 -45.39 29.87 1.56
CA GLU A 169 -44.02 29.85 1.03
C GLU A 169 -42.99 29.44 2.09
N ALA A 170 -43.05 30.03 3.29
CA ALA A 170 -42.15 29.67 4.39
C ALA A 170 -42.26 28.18 4.78
N LYS A 171 -43.47 27.62 4.69
CA LYS A 171 -43.70 26.18 4.88
C LYS A 171 -43.13 25.35 3.73
N MET A 172 -43.32 25.76 2.47
CA MET A 172 -42.74 25.07 1.30
C MET A 172 -41.21 25.05 1.35
N GLU A 173 -40.57 26.11 1.84
CA GLU A 173 -39.11 26.17 2.07
C GLU A 173 -38.67 25.18 3.15
N ALA A 174 -39.41 25.08 4.27
CA ALA A 174 -39.13 24.09 5.32
C ALA A 174 -39.34 22.64 4.84
N ASP A 175 -40.46 22.35 4.16
CA ASP A 175 -40.76 21.02 3.62
C ASP A 175 -39.72 20.60 2.56
N TYR A 176 -39.19 21.54 1.78
CA TYR A 176 -38.12 21.27 0.82
C TYR A 176 -36.76 21.05 1.51
N LEU A 177 -36.42 21.85 2.53
CA LEU A 177 -35.24 21.63 3.37
C LEU A 177 -35.20 20.20 3.95
N PHE A 178 -36.29 19.71 4.55
CA PHE A 178 -36.30 18.37 5.14
C PHE A 178 -36.13 17.28 4.09
N ARG A 179 -36.71 17.44 2.90
CA ARG A 179 -36.51 16.51 1.78
C ARG A 179 -35.06 16.49 1.30
N LEU A 180 -34.40 17.65 1.21
CA LEU A 180 -32.98 17.72 0.88
C LEU A 180 -32.10 17.04 1.94
N LEU A 181 -32.50 17.07 3.22
CA LEU A 181 -31.81 16.36 4.30
C LEU A 181 -32.01 14.84 4.21
N GLU A 182 -33.22 14.39 3.91
CA GLU A 182 -33.56 12.97 3.74
C GLU A 182 -32.91 12.36 2.50
N ASP A 183 -32.97 13.04 1.35
CA ASP A 183 -32.44 12.54 0.07
C ASP A 183 -30.90 12.54 0.01
N TYR A 184 -30.25 13.56 0.58
CA TYR A 184 -28.82 13.82 0.35
C TYR A 184 -27.92 13.73 1.59
N ALA A 185 -28.49 13.74 2.80
CA ALA A 185 -27.72 13.70 4.06
C ALA A 185 -28.24 12.74 5.16
N PRO A 186 -28.98 11.64 4.89
CA PRO A 186 -29.78 10.92 5.91
C PRO A 186 -28.96 10.26 7.04
N GLY A 187 -27.65 10.10 6.88
CA GLY A 187 -26.74 9.57 7.90
C GLY A 187 -25.84 10.62 8.59
N TYR A 188 -25.97 11.90 8.26
CA TYR A 188 -25.10 12.97 8.79
C TYR A 188 -25.83 13.93 9.74
N VAL A 189 -27.16 14.03 9.66
CA VAL A 189 -27.94 15.00 10.46
C VAL A 189 -27.89 14.68 11.97
N SER A 190 -27.71 13.41 12.36
CA SER A 190 -27.48 13.02 13.76
C SER A 190 -26.16 13.52 14.36
N SER A 191 -25.25 14.02 13.52
CA SER A 191 -23.97 14.63 13.93
C SER A 191 -24.00 16.16 13.93
N MET A 192 -25.15 16.77 13.61
CA MET A 192 -25.34 18.21 13.62
C MET A 192 -25.46 18.72 15.07
N THR A 193 -24.65 19.71 15.43
CA THR A 193 -24.52 20.23 16.82
C THR A 193 -24.89 21.70 16.95
N LEU A 194 -25.17 22.38 15.84
CA LEU A 194 -25.69 23.75 15.79
C LEU A 194 -27.06 23.80 15.08
N PRO A 195 -27.84 24.89 15.27
CA PRO A 195 -29.19 25.01 14.73
C PRO A 195 -29.29 24.99 13.20
N ILE A 196 -30.52 24.79 12.73
CA ILE A 196 -30.94 25.14 11.38
C ILE A 196 -31.33 26.62 11.36
N VAL A 197 -30.66 27.38 10.49
CA VAL A 197 -30.76 28.82 10.33
C VAL A 197 -31.69 29.16 9.17
N TYR A 198 -32.67 30.01 9.43
CA TYR A 198 -33.41 30.71 8.39
C TYR A 198 -32.72 32.04 8.08
N ASP A 199 -32.28 32.21 6.84
CA ASP A 199 -31.53 33.37 6.38
C ASP A 199 -32.51 34.38 5.74
N VAL A 200 -32.67 35.51 6.44
CA VAL A 200 -33.72 36.52 6.22
C VAL A 200 -33.07 37.82 5.74
N GLU A 201 -32.55 37.79 4.51
CA GLU A 201 -31.85 38.94 3.92
C GLU A 201 -32.36 39.38 2.54
N GLU A 202 -33.16 38.60 1.82
CA GLU A 202 -33.62 38.98 0.47
C GLU A 202 -34.50 40.25 0.48
N PRO A 203 -34.26 41.22 -0.42
CA PRO A 203 -35.13 42.39 -0.65
C PRO A 203 -36.65 42.15 -0.66
N CYS A 204 -37.16 41.01 -1.13
CA CYS A 204 -38.60 40.71 -1.05
C CYS A 204 -39.10 40.64 0.40
N MET A 205 -38.31 40.05 1.30
CA MET A 205 -38.60 39.94 2.74
C MET A 205 -38.39 41.27 3.46
N GLN A 206 -37.36 42.03 3.08
CA GLN A 206 -37.06 43.33 3.71
C GLN A 206 -38.19 44.36 3.54
N ASN A 207 -39.01 44.22 2.50
CA ASN A 207 -40.14 45.10 2.18
C ASN A 207 -41.45 44.69 2.86
N LEU A 208 -41.52 43.53 3.52
CA LEU A 208 -42.68 43.11 4.29
C LEU A 208 -42.87 43.98 5.54
N ASP A 209 -44.11 44.14 5.98
CA ASP A 209 -44.40 44.73 7.28
C ASP A 209 -44.00 43.78 8.42
N LYS A 210 -43.94 44.34 9.64
CA LYS A 210 -43.47 43.61 10.83
C LYS A 210 -44.33 42.39 11.18
N ALA A 211 -45.65 42.44 11.00
CA ALA A 211 -46.52 41.31 11.32
C ALA A 211 -46.33 40.20 10.29
N THR A 212 -46.31 40.54 9.00
CA THR A 212 -46.12 39.57 7.90
C THR A 212 -44.74 38.91 7.98
N LEU A 213 -43.65 39.68 8.10
CA LEU A 213 -42.30 39.14 8.24
C LEU A 213 -42.17 38.22 9.46
N SER A 214 -42.77 38.62 10.59
CA SER A 214 -42.76 37.79 11.79
C SER A 214 -43.54 36.48 11.59
N ALA A 215 -44.66 36.49 10.87
CA ALA A 215 -45.43 35.27 10.58
C ALA A 215 -44.67 34.30 9.68
N VAL A 216 -44.01 34.81 8.63
CA VAL A 216 -43.11 34.05 7.73
C VAL A 216 -42.03 33.33 8.55
N VAL A 217 -41.22 34.10 9.30
CA VAL A 217 -40.09 33.58 10.08
C VAL A 217 -40.55 32.61 11.17
N LYS A 218 -41.63 32.93 11.91
CA LYS A 218 -42.20 32.01 12.91
C LYS A 218 -42.68 30.70 12.29
N THR A 219 -43.21 30.72 11.06
CA THR A 219 -43.69 29.51 10.38
C THR A 219 -42.54 28.55 10.08
N PHE A 220 -41.49 29.02 9.40
CA PHE A 220 -40.31 28.20 9.11
C PHE A 220 -39.67 27.64 10.39
N CYS A 221 -39.42 28.49 11.40
CA CYS A 221 -38.85 28.05 12.68
C CYS A 221 -39.75 27.01 13.39
N THR A 222 -41.07 27.11 13.28
CA THR A 222 -42.00 26.14 13.87
C THR A 222 -41.89 24.77 13.19
N GLU A 223 -41.77 24.70 11.87
CA GLU A 223 -41.60 23.42 11.18
C GLU A 223 -40.23 22.79 11.48
N VAL A 224 -39.15 23.60 11.57
CA VAL A 224 -37.81 23.16 12.04
C VAL A 224 -37.88 22.53 13.43
N GLN A 225 -38.61 23.16 14.36
CA GLN A 225 -38.76 22.65 15.73
C GLN A 225 -39.67 21.43 15.82
N LYS A 226 -40.72 21.32 14.98
CA LYS A 226 -41.53 20.09 14.84
C LYS A 226 -40.71 18.91 14.34
N ALA A 227 -39.74 19.16 13.45
CA ALA A 227 -38.80 18.15 12.97
C ALA A 227 -37.72 17.76 14.01
N GLY A 228 -37.71 18.39 15.19
CA GLY A 228 -36.82 18.07 16.31
C GLY A 228 -35.51 18.84 16.34
N TYR A 229 -35.33 19.84 15.48
CA TYR A 229 -34.10 20.64 15.38
C TYR A 229 -34.23 21.99 16.10
N ASP A 230 -33.10 22.53 16.56
CA ASP A 230 -33.04 23.92 16.98
C ASP A 230 -33.20 24.86 15.77
N ALA A 231 -33.97 25.92 15.96
CA ALA A 231 -34.15 26.97 14.97
C ALA A 231 -33.33 28.22 15.32
N MET A 232 -32.75 28.83 14.30
CA MET A 232 -32.03 30.09 14.38
C MET A 232 -32.47 31.02 13.24
N VAL A 233 -32.35 32.33 13.42
CA VAL A 233 -32.56 33.33 12.38
C VAL A 233 -31.28 34.11 12.15
N TYR A 234 -30.84 34.17 10.90
CA TYR A 234 -29.73 35.01 10.45
C TYR A 234 -30.26 36.24 9.73
N SER A 235 -29.72 37.42 10.08
CA SER A 235 -30.04 38.67 9.41
C SER A 235 -29.10 39.82 9.84
N GLY A 236 -29.02 40.86 9.03
CA GLY A 236 -28.39 42.13 9.39
C GLY A 236 -29.11 42.91 10.51
N LYS A 237 -28.33 43.69 11.27
CA LYS A 237 -28.78 44.53 12.42
C LYS A 237 -30.07 45.33 12.18
N TYR A 238 -30.30 45.82 10.96
CA TYR A 238 -31.43 46.70 10.65
C TYR A 238 -32.75 45.96 10.36
N ILE A 239 -32.72 44.63 10.18
CA ILE A 239 -33.90 43.82 9.88
C ILE A 239 -34.48 43.18 11.15
N PHE A 240 -33.66 42.79 12.14
CA PHE A 240 -34.18 42.27 13.42
C PHE A 240 -35.24 43.16 14.11
N PRO A 241 -35.15 44.50 14.13
CA PRO A 241 -36.22 45.34 14.69
C PRO A 241 -37.57 45.24 13.93
N LYS A 242 -37.55 44.85 12.65
CA LYS A 242 -38.75 44.55 11.84
C LYS A 242 -39.37 43.19 12.19
N MET A 243 -38.74 42.36 13.01
CA MET A 243 -39.30 41.11 13.50
C MET A 243 -39.80 41.24 14.96
N ASP A 244 -40.70 40.36 15.33
CA ASP A 244 -41.15 40.15 16.70
C ASP A 244 -40.14 39.26 17.47
N ILE A 245 -38.99 39.85 17.80
CA ILE A 245 -37.86 39.18 18.48
C ILE A 245 -38.26 38.61 19.85
N GLU A 246 -39.18 39.27 20.56
CA GLU A 246 -39.71 38.80 21.85
C GLU A 246 -40.40 37.45 21.70
N SER A 247 -41.36 37.35 20.77
CA SER A 247 -42.09 36.11 20.52
C SER A 247 -41.24 35.04 19.83
N LEU A 248 -40.31 35.41 18.95
CA LEU A 248 -39.34 34.46 18.38
C LEU A 248 -38.46 33.84 19.48
N ARG A 249 -37.98 34.65 20.43
CA ARG A 249 -37.22 34.18 21.60
C ARG A 249 -38.07 33.32 22.55
N GLU A 250 -39.36 33.60 22.69
CA GLU A 250 -40.33 32.76 23.43
C GLU A 250 -40.65 31.45 22.71
N MET A 251 -40.50 31.40 21.39
CA MET A 251 -40.41 30.15 20.63
C MET A 251 -39.01 29.51 20.70
N GLY A 252 -38.10 30.03 21.54
CA GLY A 252 -36.72 29.57 21.66
C GLY A 252 -35.87 29.69 20.40
N VAL A 253 -36.30 30.49 19.42
CA VAL A 253 -35.47 30.80 18.25
C VAL A 253 -34.24 31.57 18.72
N THR A 254 -33.08 31.13 18.26
CA THR A 254 -31.79 31.79 18.51
C THR A 254 -31.43 32.71 17.34
N PHE A 255 -30.44 33.58 17.52
CA PHE A 255 -30.15 34.65 16.55
C PHE A 255 -28.69 34.68 16.15
N TRP A 256 -28.45 34.82 14.84
CA TRP A 256 -27.13 35.01 14.23
C TRP A 256 -27.10 36.39 13.58
N LEU A 257 -26.27 37.29 14.13
CA LEU A 257 -26.20 38.67 13.68
C LEU A 257 -25.10 38.86 12.62
N ALA A 258 -25.47 39.42 11.48
CA ALA A 258 -24.51 40.07 10.58
C ALA A 258 -24.29 41.53 10.99
N GLN A 259 -23.07 41.87 11.43
CA GLN A 259 -22.66 43.25 11.68
C GLN A 259 -21.13 43.37 11.63
N TYR A 260 -20.61 44.18 10.70
CA TYR A 260 -19.17 44.32 10.44
C TYR A 260 -18.61 45.67 10.95
N PRO A 261 -18.27 45.82 12.24
CA PRO A 261 -17.57 47.02 12.72
C PRO A 261 -16.12 47.00 12.25
N LYS A 262 -15.56 48.19 11.96
CA LYS A 262 -14.14 48.33 11.60
C LYS A 262 -13.18 47.79 12.66
N GLU A 263 -13.55 47.91 13.94
CA GLU A 263 -12.79 47.41 15.09
C GLU A 263 -13.76 46.60 15.97
N PRO A 264 -13.81 45.27 15.87
CA PRO A 264 -14.73 44.43 16.64
C PRO A 264 -14.41 44.37 18.15
N ASP A 265 -15.37 44.72 19.01
CA ASP A 265 -15.27 44.51 20.47
C ASP A 265 -15.80 43.13 20.88
N PHE A 266 -14.89 42.18 21.06
CA PHE A 266 -15.20 40.82 21.52
C PHE A 266 -15.46 40.70 23.04
N THR A 267 -15.25 41.76 23.82
CA THR A 267 -15.52 41.75 25.28
C THR A 267 -17.01 41.90 25.58
N ALA A 268 -17.75 42.57 24.69
CA ALA A 268 -19.21 42.66 24.69
C ALA A 268 -19.86 41.61 23.76
N MET A 269 -21.19 41.51 23.79
CA MET A 269 -21.97 40.95 22.68
C MET A 269 -22.50 42.15 21.88
N PRO A 270 -22.54 42.10 20.54
CA PRO A 270 -23.10 43.16 19.73
C PRO A 270 -24.62 43.28 19.95
N ASP A 271 -25.14 44.48 19.71
CA ASP A 271 -26.55 44.80 19.84
C ASP A 271 -27.27 44.58 18.49
N MET A 272 -28.28 43.70 18.48
CA MET A 272 -29.13 43.40 17.32
C MET A 272 -30.20 44.48 17.03
N GLY A 273 -30.22 45.60 17.76
CA GLY A 273 -31.27 46.62 17.68
C GLY A 273 -32.52 46.26 18.47
N SER A 274 -32.44 45.29 19.40
CA SER A 274 -33.53 44.86 20.26
C SER A 274 -32.98 44.40 21.61
N SER A 275 -33.53 44.93 22.70
CA SER A 275 -33.21 44.49 24.07
C SER A 275 -33.82 43.14 24.44
N ALA A 276 -34.71 42.60 23.60
CA ALA A 276 -35.43 41.36 23.89
C ALA A 276 -34.50 40.13 23.92
N ALA A 277 -33.45 40.08 23.09
CA ALA A 277 -32.53 38.96 22.97
C ALA A 277 -31.10 39.42 22.64
N GLN A 278 -30.12 38.58 22.97
CA GLN A 278 -28.72 38.72 22.53
C GLN A 278 -28.37 37.67 21.45
N PRO A 279 -27.44 37.95 20.53
CA PRO A 279 -27.07 36.98 19.49
C PRO A 279 -26.32 35.78 20.09
N ALA A 280 -26.62 34.59 19.58
CA ALA A 280 -25.89 33.37 19.90
C ALA A 280 -24.65 33.21 18.98
N ILE A 281 -24.73 33.71 17.75
CA ILE A 281 -23.61 33.79 16.80
C ILE A 281 -23.51 35.22 16.26
N TRP A 282 -22.28 35.69 16.03
CA TRP A 282 -22.00 36.97 15.39
C TRP A 282 -21.04 36.77 14.23
N GLN A 283 -21.49 37.09 13.02
CA GLN A 283 -20.64 37.28 11.84
C GLN A 283 -20.07 38.69 11.92
N TYR A 284 -18.78 38.77 12.26
CA TYR A 284 -18.11 40.04 12.59
C TYR A 284 -17.32 40.62 11.42
N ALA A 285 -17.05 39.83 10.39
CA ALA A 285 -16.44 40.26 9.13
C ALA A 285 -16.81 39.30 7.99
N SER A 286 -17.00 39.84 6.78
CA SER A 286 -17.20 39.09 5.53
C SER A 286 -15.96 39.02 4.64
N ASP A 287 -14.87 39.65 5.08
CA ASP A 287 -13.56 39.72 4.41
C ASP A 287 -12.45 38.98 5.19
N GLY A 288 -12.83 38.03 6.07
CA GLY A 288 -11.90 37.19 6.82
C GLY A 288 -11.11 36.22 5.92
N SER A 289 -10.02 35.62 6.44
CA SER A 289 -9.15 34.75 5.65
C SER A 289 -8.80 33.46 6.40
N VAL A 290 -9.15 32.30 5.81
CA VAL A 290 -8.87 30.95 6.30
C VAL A 290 -8.38 30.07 5.14
N ASP A 291 -7.12 29.65 5.17
CA ASP A 291 -6.56 28.71 4.19
C ASP A 291 -7.40 27.41 4.16
N GLY A 292 -7.92 27.09 2.98
CA GLY A 292 -8.83 25.98 2.74
C GLY A 292 -10.31 26.37 2.60
N ALA A 293 -10.77 27.53 3.07
CA ALA A 293 -12.17 27.98 2.91
C ALA A 293 -12.34 29.27 2.09
N ASN A 294 -11.26 29.97 1.79
CA ASN A 294 -11.26 31.22 1.02
C ASN A 294 -11.78 31.05 -0.41
N VAL A 295 -12.65 31.97 -0.84
CA VAL A 295 -13.11 32.08 -2.23
C VAL A 295 -11.92 32.44 -3.14
N PRO A 296 -11.62 31.68 -4.23
CA PRO A 296 -10.43 31.90 -5.06
C PRO A 296 -10.29 33.28 -5.73
N THR A 297 -11.37 34.05 -5.85
CA THR A 297 -11.38 35.37 -6.52
C THR A 297 -11.24 36.56 -5.58
N SER A 298 -11.71 36.46 -4.33
CA SER A 298 -11.55 37.51 -3.31
C SER A 298 -10.47 37.20 -2.29
N GLY A 299 -10.17 35.92 -2.06
CA GLY A 299 -9.30 35.46 -0.97
C GLY A 299 -9.98 35.46 0.40
N CYS A 300 -11.31 35.69 0.44
CA CYS A 300 -12.06 35.87 1.68
C CYS A 300 -13.03 34.72 2.01
N VAL A 301 -13.44 34.63 3.27
CA VAL A 301 -14.53 33.83 3.81
C VAL A 301 -15.20 34.60 4.95
N ASP A 302 -16.51 34.38 5.13
CA ASP A 302 -17.28 34.95 6.23
C ASP A 302 -16.91 34.31 7.57
N VAL A 303 -16.61 35.14 8.58
CA VAL A 303 -16.03 34.71 9.85
C VAL A 303 -16.88 35.07 11.06
N ASN A 304 -17.00 34.09 11.96
CA ASN A 304 -18.01 34.06 13.01
C ASN A 304 -17.41 33.77 14.38
N VAL A 305 -18.03 34.34 15.41
CA VAL A 305 -17.88 33.86 16.80
C VAL A 305 -19.22 33.36 17.32
N ARG A 306 -19.22 32.18 17.94
CA ARG A 306 -20.36 31.64 18.69
C ARG A 306 -20.11 31.88 20.17
N TYR A 307 -21.09 32.49 20.84
CA TYR A 307 -21.05 32.71 22.27
C TYR A 307 -21.51 31.46 23.03
N TRP A 308 -20.99 31.27 24.25
CA TRP A 308 -21.60 30.31 25.16
C TRP A 308 -23.01 30.76 25.54
N VAL A 309 -23.95 29.82 25.42
CA VAL A 309 -25.37 29.96 25.77
C VAL A 309 -25.67 29.05 26.98
N PRO A 310 -26.70 29.34 27.79
CA PRO A 310 -27.00 28.50 28.94
C PRO A 310 -27.68 27.19 28.48
N GLU A 311 -27.13 26.03 28.86
CA GLU A 311 -27.69 24.71 28.49
C GLU A 311 -28.08 23.91 29.74
N VAL A 312 -29.20 23.18 29.67
CA VAL A 312 -29.55 22.17 30.69
C VAL A 312 -28.60 20.98 30.53
N GLU A 313 -27.79 20.69 31.53
CA GLU A 313 -26.85 19.56 31.50
C GLU A 313 -27.57 18.24 31.79
N SER A 314 -28.49 18.22 32.75
CA SER A 314 -29.15 17.00 33.20
C SER A 314 -30.56 17.22 33.76
N VAL A 315 -31.38 16.18 33.62
CA VAL A 315 -32.73 16.08 34.18
C VAL A 315 -32.93 14.71 34.83
N SER A 316 -33.64 14.67 35.95
CA SER A 316 -33.89 13.44 36.74
C SER A 316 -35.21 13.55 37.50
N VAL A 317 -35.96 12.45 37.63
CA VAL A 317 -37.21 12.45 38.40
C VAL A 317 -36.93 12.15 39.88
N THR A 318 -37.50 12.94 40.77
CA THR A 318 -37.37 12.78 42.23
C THR A 318 -38.31 11.70 42.74
N SER A 319 -38.01 11.15 43.92
CA SER A 319 -38.87 10.19 44.62
C SER A 319 -40.26 10.73 45.00
N SER A 320 -40.52 12.03 44.80
CA SER A 320 -41.78 12.71 45.05
C SER A 320 -42.54 13.09 43.76
N GLY A 321 -42.13 12.59 42.59
CA GLY A 321 -42.78 12.85 41.31
C GLY A 321 -42.45 14.19 40.62
N GLY A 322 -41.46 14.95 41.11
CA GLY A 322 -40.99 16.18 40.45
C GLY A 322 -39.78 15.92 39.54
N VAL A 323 -39.43 16.88 38.67
CA VAL A 323 -38.22 16.81 37.82
C VAL A 323 -37.14 17.75 38.33
N LYS A 324 -36.01 17.21 38.79
CA LYS A 324 -34.81 18.00 39.08
C LYS A 324 -34.00 18.23 37.80
N VAL A 325 -33.77 19.51 37.50
CA VAL A 325 -33.01 20.02 36.35
C VAL A 325 -31.72 20.67 36.85
N SER A 326 -30.59 20.47 36.18
CA SER A 326 -29.30 21.09 36.52
C SER A 326 -28.57 21.63 35.27
N TRP A 327 -27.76 22.68 35.43
CA TRP A 327 -27.04 23.39 34.35
C TRP A 327 -25.75 24.04 34.85
N SER A 328 -24.79 24.30 33.96
CA SER A 328 -23.57 25.05 34.29
C SER A 328 -23.84 26.56 34.46
N ALA A 329 -23.03 27.20 35.31
CA ALA A 329 -23.11 28.65 35.50
C ALA A 329 -22.53 29.39 34.29
N LEU A 330 -23.38 30.13 33.56
CA LEU A 330 -22.98 30.98 32.45
C LEU A 330 -22.27 32.25 32.97
N PRO A 331 -21.03 32.54 32.52
CA PRO A 331 -20.30 33.73 32.94
C PRO A 331 -21.04 35.03 32.63
N GLY A 332 -21.28 35.85 33.66
CA GLY A 332 -21.99 37.13 33.53
C GLY A 332 -23.52 37.05 33.64
N ALA A 333 -24.10 35.86 33.81
CA ALA A 333 -25.51 35.72 34.18
C ALA A 333 -25.75 36.20 35.62
N LYS A 334 -26.83 36.97 35.82
CA LYS A 334 -27.34 37.39 37.13
C LYS A 334 -28.34 36.38 37.70
N SER A 335 -29.13 35.79 36.82
CA SER A 335 -30.13 34.78 37.15
C SER A 335 -30.56 34.02 35.89
N TYR A 336 -31.23 32.89 36.10
CA TYR A 336 -31.81 32.06 35.05
C TYR A 336 -33.33 32.03 35.15
N THR A 337 -33.97 31.78 34.01
CA THR A 337 -35.36 31.35 33.94
C THR A 337 -35.41 29.96 33.32
N LEU A 338 -36.00 29.01 34.04
CA LEU A 338 -36.20 27.64 33.61
C LEU A 338 -37.58 27.50 32.98
N TYR A 339 -37.61 26.84 31.81
CA TYR A 339 -38.81 26.61 31.00
C TYR A 339 -39.04 25.11 30.84
N ARG A 340 -40.31 24.74 30.67
CA ARG A 340 -40.76 23.38 30.33
C ARG A 340 -41.69 23.47 29.13
N ARG A 341 -41.32 22.81 28.03
CA ARG A 341 -42.14 22.67 26.82
C ARG A 341 -42.84 21.32 26.82
N ASP A 342 -44.16 21.30 26.60
CA ASP A 342 -44.93 20.09 26.32
C ASP A 342 -44.71 19.65 24.87
N ASN A 343 -44.16 18.45 24.65
CA ASN A 343 -43.81 17.96 23.31
C ASN A 343 -45.03 17.77 22.39
N SER A 344 -46.20 17.49 22.96
CA SER A 344 -47.42 17.20 22.18
C SER A 344 -48.13 18.45 21.66
N THR A 345 -47.86 19.61 22.27
CA THR A 345 -48.54 20.88 21.94
C THR A 345 -47.55 22.01 21.60
N ASN A 346 -46.25 21.76 21.73
CA ASN A 346 -45.19 22.78 21.78
C ASN A 346 -45.47 23.93 22.77
N LYS A 347 -46.40 23.74 23.72
CA LYS A 347 -46.76 24.78 24.67
C LYS A 347 -45.70 24.90 25.76
N GLU A 348 -45.22 26.11 25.91
CA GLU A 348 -44.27 26.48 26.95
C GLU A 348 -44.94 26.78 28.30
N THR A 349 -44.21 26.50 29.38
CA THR A 349 -44.51 26.92 30.74
C THR A 349 -43.23 27.45 31.38
N VAL A 350 -43.25 28.70 31.85
CA VAL A 350 -42.21 29.21 32.76
C VAL A 350 -42.34 28.45 34.08
N VAL A 351 -41.34 27.62 34.39
CA VAL A 351 -41.31 26.82 35.62
C VAL A 351 -40.88 27.70 36.78
N LYS A 352 -39.77 28.42 36.62
CA LYS A 352 -39.25 29.34 37.64
C LYS A 352 -38.30 30.37 37.03
N SER A 353 -38.53 31.64 37.35
CA SER A 353 -37.64 32.76 37.02
C SER A 353 -36.83 33.21 38.24
N GLY A 354 -35.74 33.96 37.98
CA GLY A 354 -34.92 34.56 39.04
C GLY A 354 -33.99 33.57 39.77
N LEU A 355 -33.70 32.42 39.16
CA LEU A 355 -32.86 31.37 39.74
C LEU A 355 -31.39 31.83 39.79
N THR A 356 -30.78 31.87 40.97
CA THR A 356 -29.35 32.22 41.12
C THR A 356 -28.45 30.98 41.25
N GLY A 357 -29.02 29.82 41.55
CA GLY A 357 -28.32 28.53 41.57
C GLY A 357 -28.28 27.84 40.20
N THR A 358 -27.58 26.70 40.16
CA THR A 358 -27.34 25.86 38.98
C THR A 358 -28.24 24.60 38.93
N SER A 359 -29.27 24.52 39.78
CA SER A 359 -30.29 23.47 39.68
C SER A 359 -31.62 23.92 40.28
N TYR A 360 -32.71 23.28 39.85
CA TYR A 360 -34.07 23.49 40.37
C TYR A 360 -34.90 22.21 40.26
N THR A 361 -35.88 22.02 41.15
CA THR A 361 -36.82 20.89 41.08
C THR A 361 -38.22 21.38 40.73
N ASP A 362 -38.70 21.01 39.56
CA ASP A 362 -40.05 21.24 39.08
C ASP A 362 -41.01 20.19 39.64
N SER A 363 -41.71 20.53 40.73
CA SER A 363 -42.78 19.72 41.30
C SER A 363 -44.13 19.86 40.58
N SER A 364 -44.19 20.60 39.46
CA SER A 364 -45.41 20.86 38.68
C SER A 364 -45.44 20.13 37.33
N CYS A 365 -44.47 19.24 37.09
CA CYS A 365 -44.37 18.50 35.84
C CYS A 365 -45.58 17.55 35.67
N PRO A 366 -46.32 17.62 34.55
CA PRO A 366 -47.49 16.78 34.35
C PRO A 366 -47.11 15.31 34.14
N GLU A 367 -47.78 14.41 34.85
CA GLU A 367 -47.66 12.97 34.63
C GLU A 367 -48.15 12.57 33.22
N GLY A 368 -47.58 11.50 32.68
CA GLY A 368 -47.98 10.90 31.41
C GLY A 368 -47.50 11.63 30.14
N LYS A 369 -46.79 12.76 30.27
CA LYS A 369 -46.38 13.62 29.13
C LYS A 369 -44.86 13.68 28.95
N ASP A 370 -44.43 13.64 27.69
CA ASP A 370 -43.07 13.98 27.29
C ASP A 370 -42.90 15.51 27.29
N VAL A 371 -41.95 16.00 28.09
CA VAL A 371 -41.62 17.41 28.22
C VAL A 371 -40.14 17.66 28.01
N TYR A 372 -39.77 18.87 27.57
CA TYR A 372 -38.38 19.29 27.41
C TYR A 372 -38.08 20.48 28.31
N TYR A 373 -36.97 20.41 29.03
CA TYR A 373 -36.46 21.51 29.84
C TYR A 373 -35.33 22.23 29.12
N TYR A 374 -35.43 23.56 29.09
CA TYR A 374 -34.38 24.46 28.62
C TYR A 374 -34.40 25.73 29.49
N LEU A 375 -33.39 26.59 29.37
CA LEU A 375 -33.29 27.81 30.17
C LEU A 375 -32.79 29.02 29.38
N THR A 376 -33.08 30.20 29.93
CA THR A 376 -32.47 31.47 29.50
C THR A 376 -31.70 32.10 30.67
N ALA A 377 -30.71 32.94 30.36
CA ALA A 377 -29.89 33.65 31.32
C ALA A 377 -30.07 35.16 31.18
N SER A 378 -30.41 35.84 32.27
CA SER A 378 -30.51 37.30 32.34
C SER A 378 -29.14 37.91 32.66
N THR A 379 -28.66 38.82 31.81
CA THR A 379 -27.38 39.52 31.99
C THR A 379 -27.59 41.01 32.30
N SER A 380 -26.51 41.80 32.40
CA SER A 380 -26.61 43.27 32.44
C SER A 380 -26.94 43.92 31.09
N LYS A 381 -27.01 43.14 30.00
CA LYS A 381 -27.13 43.62 28.61
C LYS A 381 -28.32 43.05 27.84
N GLY A 382 -29.02 42.06 28.38
CA GLY A 382 -30.18 41.42 27.75
C GLY A 382 -30.37 39.98 28.24
N THR A 383 -31.19 39.23 27.52
CA THR A 383 -31.41 37.79 27.76
C THR A 383 -30.64 36.96 26.74
N VAL A 384 -29.86 35.99 27.22
CA VAL A 384 -29.21 34.95 26.39
C VAL A 384 -30.08 33.70 26.44
N SER A 385 -30.57 33.25 25.28
CA SER A 385 -31.34 32.00 25.17
C SER A 385 -30.42 30.79 25.00
N GLY A 386 -30.74 29.69 25.69
CA GLY A 386 -30.17 28.37 25.43
C GLY A 386 -30.71 27.72 24.16
N ALA A 387 -30.22 26.52 23.86
CA ALA A 387 -30.82 25.63 22.86
C ALA A 387 -32.25 25.25 23.28
N TYR A 388 -33.21 25.34 22.36
CA TYR A 388 -34.63 25.09 22.59
C TYR A 388 -34.99 23.62 22.52
N THR A 389 -34.20 22.79 21.84
CA THR A 389 -34.31 21.33 21.87
C THR A 389 -34.31 20.81 23.32
N GLY A 390 -33.44 21.34 24.19
CA GLY A 390 -33.45 21.10 25.63
C GLY A 390 -33.12 19.65 26.03
N LYS A 391 -33.44 19.27 27.27
CA LYS A 391 -33.35 17.87 27.74
C LYS A 391 -34.74 17.30 28.06
N GLN A 392 -35.03 16.12 27.52
CA GLN A 392 -36.30 15.41 27.68
C GLN A 392 -36.47 14.87 29.11
N ALA A 393 -37.65 15.04 29.68
CA ALA A 393 -38.09 14.35 30.89
C ALA A 393 -39.52 13.80 30.73
N TYR A 394 -39.82 12.76 31.50
CA TYR A 394 -41.14 12.13 31.55
C TYR A 394 -41.44 11.75 33.01
N VAL A 395 -42.63 12.10 33.51
CA VAL A 395 -43.10 11.62 34.82
C VAL A 395 -44.16 10.56 34.59
N LEU A 396 -43.96 9.36 35.13
CA LEU A 396 -44.93 8.26 35.01
C LEU A 396 -46.05 8.40 36.05
N PRO A 397 -47.31 8.09 35.69
CA PRO A 397 -48.39 7.94 36.66
C PRO A 397 -48.06 6.93 37.76
N THR A 398 -48.54 7.19 38.97
CA THR A 398 -48.39 6.27 40.11
C THR A 398 -49.31 5.05 39.95
N PRO A 399 -48.81 3.79 40.06
CA PRO A 399 -49.65 2.59 40.01
C PRO A 399 -50.63 2.52 41.19
N GLU A 400 -51.87 2.13 40.91
CA GLU A 400 -52.95 1.93 41.89
C GLU A 400 -53.06 0.45 42.27
N LEU A 401 -52.99 0.11 43.56
CA LEU A 401 -53.17 -1.28 44.04
C LEU A 401 -54.62 -1.76 43.89
N THR A 402 -54.82 -3.02 43.53
CA THR A 402 -56.17 -3.63 43.34
C THR A 402 -56.50 -4.70 44.36
N SER A 403 -55.53 -5.50 44.83
CA SER A 403 -55.72 -6.42 45.97
C SER A 403 -54.40 -6.97 46.51
N VAL A 404 -54.41 -7.37 47.78
CA VAL A 404 -53.34 -8.12 48.46
C VAL A 404 -53.97 -9.37 49.11
N LYS A 405 -53.42 -10.56 48.84
CA LYS A 405 -53.99 -11.85 49.29
C LYS A 405 -52.90 -12.84 49.72
N SER A 406 -53.14 -13.59 50.80
CA SER A 406 -52.31 -14.73 51.17
C SER A 406 -52.56 -15.95 50.29
N THR A 407 -51.48 -16.67 50.00
CA THR A 407 -51.42 -17.94 49.26
C THR A 407 -50.40 -18.87 49.94
N SER A 408 -50.35 -20.15 49.58
CA SER A 408 -49.27 -21.06 50.02
C SER A 408 -47.88 -20.64 49.54
N SER A 409 -47.79 -19.75 48.54
CA SER A 409 -46.53 -19.16 48.05
C SER A 409 -46.21 -17.78 48.62
N GLY A 410 -46.89 -17.36 49.70
CA GLY A 410 -46.74 -16.01 50.29
C GLY A 410 -47.81 -15.02 49.85
N ILE A 411 -47.49 -13.73 49.81
CA ILE A 411 -48.49 -12.65 49.69
C ILE A 411 -48.51 -12.07 48.27
N THR A 412 -49.60 -12.28 47.52
CA THR A 412 -49.79 -11.75 46.16
C THR A 412 -50.37 -10.34 46.18
N VAL A 413 -49.62 -9.39 45.63
CA VAL A 413 -49.96 -7.97 45.41
C VAL A 413 -50.34 -7.76 43.95
N ASN A 414 -51.45 -7.08 43.68
CA ASN A 414 -51.94 -6.77 42.33
C ASN A 414 -52.15 -5.25 42.15
N TRP A 415 -51.95 -4.71 40.96
CA TRP A 415 -52.09 -3.27 40.64
C TRP A 415 -52.61 -3.02 39.22
N LYS A 416 -53.03 -1.79 38.92
CA LYS A 416 -53.44 -1.37 37.57
C LYS A 416 -52.22 -1.04 36.70
N ALA A 417 -52.27 -1.40 35.41
CA ALA A 417 -51.22 -1.07 34.45
C ALA A 417 -51.10 0.45 34.23
N VAL A 418 -49.87 0.95 34.15
CA VAL A 418 -49.54 2.35 33.85
C VAL A 418 -49.10 2.46 32.39
N SER A 419 -49.72 3.36 31.62
CA SER A 419 -49.35 3.61 30.23
C SER A 419 -47.92 4.13 30.10
N ASN A 420 -47.20 3.67 29.08
CA ASN A 420 -45.78 3.99 28.82
C ASN A 420 -44.79 3.56 29.91
N ALA A 421 -45.21 2.81 30.93
CA ALA A 421 -44.29 2.09 31.79
C ALA A 421 -43.58 0.99 30.99
N GLN A 422 -42.28 0.82 31.23
CA GLN A 422 -41.47 -0.31 30.73
C GLN A 422 -41.21 -1.35 31.83
N GLY A 423 -41.55 -1.03 33.08
CA GLY A 423 -41.69 -1.98 34.18
C GLY A 423 -42.22 -1.33 35.46
N TYR A 424 -42.32 -2.13 36.52
CA TYR A 424 -42.70 -1.70 37.85
C TYR A 424 -41.67 -2.15 38.88
N ARG A 425 -41.67 -1.52 40.06
CA ARG A 425 -40.86 -1.90 41.22
C ARG A 425 -41.73 -1.99 42.46
N ILE A 426 -41.69 -3.14 43.13
CA ILE A 426 -42.53 -3.47 44.29
C ILE A 426 -41.76 -3.17 45.59
N TYR A 427 -42.49 -2.75 46.62
CA TYR A 427 -41.97 -2.40 47.94
C TYR A 427 -42.83 -2.98 49.06
N ARG A 428 -42.19 -3.26 50.21
CA ARG A 428 -42.80 -3.74 51.45
C ARG A 428 -42.27 -3.00 52.68
N LYS A 429 -43.09 -2.89 53.72
CA LYS A 429 -42.66 -2.57 55.10
C LYS A 429 -43.42 -3.45 56.10
N ASN A 430 -42.85 -3.66 57.28
CA ASN A 430 -43.59 -4.13 58.46
C ASN A 430 -44.00 -2.93 59.34
N GLU A 431 -44.72 -3.19 60.43
CA GLU A 431 -45.38 -2.17 61.26
C GLU A 431 -44.43 -1.07 61.82
N LYS A 432 -43.13 -1.34 61.94
CA LYS A 432 -42.11 -0.42 62.47
C LYS A 432 -40.98 -0.10 61.49
N GLY A 433 -41.10 -0.50 60.22
CA GLY A 433 -40.00 -0.51 59.24
C GLY A 433 -40.05 0.59 58.16
N ASN A 434 -38.90 0.84 57.54
CA ASN A 434 -38.79 1.61 56.31
C ASN A 434 -39.22 0.77 55.09
N TRP A 435 -39.58 1.42 53.97
CA TRP A 435 -39.86 0.73 52.71
C TRP A 435 -38.62 0.02 52.16
N VAL A 436 -38.71 -1.30 51.99
CA VAL A 436 -37.72 -2.15 51.33
C VAL A 436 -38.22 -2.48 49.93
N GLY A 437 -37.38 -2.27 48.91
CA GLY A 437 -37.71 -2.67 47.54
C GLY A 437 -37.50 -4.17 47.36
N LEU A 438 -38.51 -4.87 46.86
CA LEU A 438 -38.48 -6.32 46.66
C LEU A 438 -37.92 -6.68 45.27
N GLU A 439 -38.59 -6.24 44.21
CA GLU A 439 -38.27 -6.67 42.83
C GLU A 439 -38.66 -5.62 41.78
N ASN A 440 -38.02 -5.68 40.61
CA ASN A 440 -38.43 -5.02 39.37
C ASN A 440 -39.12 -6.03 38.43
N VAL A 441 -40.32 -5.72 37.94
CA VAL A 441 -41.08 -6.58 37.02
C VAL A 441 -41.40 -5.87 35.70
N SER A 442 -41.74 -6.64 34.65
CA SER A 442 -42.00 -6.11 33.31
C SER A 442 -43.26 -5.23 33.23
N SER A 443 -43.38 -4.41 32.19
CA SER A 443 -44.55 -3.54 31.96
C SER A 443 -45.88 -4.27 31.77
N SER A 444 -45.82 -5.53 31.29
CA SER A 444 -46.99 -6.40 31.15
C SER A 444 -47.46 -7.02 32.48
N GLN A 445 -46.58 -7.02 33.49
CA GLN A 445 -46.84 -7.66 34.77
C GLN A 445 -47.52 -6.70 35.74
N THR A 446 -48.74 -7.05 36.14
CA THR A 446 -49.63 -6.28 37.04
C THR A 446 -49.83 -6.98 38.39
N THR A 447 -48.99 -7.98 38.68
CA THR A 447 -49.07 -8.82 39.87
C THR A 447 -47.68 -9.29 40.31
N TYR A 448 -47.47 -9.46 41.61
CA TYR A 448 -46.24 -9.97 42.21
C TYR A 448 -46.55 -10.70 43.51
N THR A 449 -45.99 -11.89 43.70
CA THR A 449 -46.10 -12.63 44.96
C THR A 449 -44.82 -12.46 45.75
N ASP A 450 -44.93 -11.90 46.95
CA ASP A 450 -43.86 -11.85 47.92
C ASP A 450 -43.78 -13.17 48.68
N THR A 451 -42.87 -14.02 48.22
CA THR A 451 -42.47 -15.30 48.83
C THR A 451 -41.60 -15.12 50.07
N THR A 452 -41.19 -13.89 50.41
CA THR A 452 -40.24 -13.58 51.48
C THR A 452 -40.93 -13.03 52.74
N ALA A 453 -42.25 -13.10 52.80
CA ALA A 453 -43.04 -12.69 53.97
C ALA A 453 -42.88 -13.73 55.09
N ASP A 454 -42.42 -13.28 56.26
CA ASP A 454 -42.39 -14.09 57.48
C ASP A 454 -43.82 -14.51 57.87
N PRO A 455 -44.14 -15.82 57.99
CA PRO A 455 -45.47 -16.28 58.35
C PRO A 455 -45.93 -15.82 59.74
N ASP A 456 -45.00 -15.42 60.62
CA ASP A 456 -45.32 -14.87 61.95
C ASP A 456 -45.56 -13.35 61.95
N GLN A 457 -45.53 -12.67 60.79
CA GLN A 457 -45.69 -11.20 60.69
C GLN A 457 -46.74 -10.72 59.68
N SER A 458 -47.34 -9.57 59.97
CA SER A 458 -48.21 -8.83 59.04
C SER A 458 -47.45 -7.73 58.29
N TYR A 459 -47.68 -7.60 56.99
CA TYR A 459 -46.93 -6.70 56.10
C TYR A 459 -47.80 -5.71 55.31
N THR A 460 -47.21 -4.59 54.90
CA THR A 460 -47.83 -3.55 54.05
C THR A 460 -47.03 -3.35 52.76
N TYR A 461 -47.71 -3.24 51.61
CA TYR A 461 -47.11 -3.21 50.26
C TYR A 461 -47.42 -1.93 49.46
N THR A 462 -46.56 -1.59 48.49
CA THR A 462 -46.77 -0.53 47.48
C THR A 462 -45.94 -0.77 46.20
N VAL A 463 -46.22 -0.05 45.11
CA VAL A 463 -45.60 -0.24 43.77
C VAL A 463 -45.36 1.09 43.06
N ARG A 464 -44.29 1.20 42.25
CA ARG A 464 -44.02 2.32 41.32
C ARG A 464 -43.70 1.84 39.90
N ALA A 465 -43.98 2.62 38.87
CA ALA A 465 -43.59 2.36 37.47
C ALA A 465 -42.20 2.94 37.13
N TYR A 466 -41.57 2.48 36.04
CA TYR A 466 -40.37 3.07 35.43
C TYR A 466 -40.34 3.01 33.89
N ARG A 467 -39.57 3.92 33.25
CA ARG A 467 -39.37 4.06 31.78
C ARG A 467 -37.96 4.60 31.50
N TYR A 468 -37.35 4.24 30.37
CA TYR A 468 -36.13 4.84 29.81
C TYR A 468 -36.48 5.91 28.74
N GLY A 469 -35.64 6.93 28.55
CA GLY A 469 -35.80 7.88 27.45
C GLY A 469 -34.56 8.67 27.03
N GLY A 470 -34.77 9.57 26.06
CA GLY A 470 -33.76 10.22 25.23
C GLY A 470 -34.09 10.06 23.73
N VAL A 471 -33.74 11.05 22.90
CA VAL A 471 -34.13 11.15 21.47
C VAL A 471 -33.62 9.98 20.60
N LEU A 472 -32.59 9.25 21.05
CA LEU A 472 -32.11 8.02 20.41
C LEU A 472 -31.98 6.83 21.40
N GLY A 473 -32.91 6.73 22.37
CA GLY A 473 -33.17 5.47 23.06
C GLY A 473 -32.16 4.97 24.10
N GLY A 474 -31.24 5.80 24.60
CA GLY A 474 -30.32 5.42 25.67
C GLY A 474 -29.89 6.57 26.57
N GLY A 475 -30.10 6.44 27.89
CA GLY A 475 -29.51 7.37 28.87
C GLY A 475 -30.15 7.37 30.26
N VAL A 476 -31.44 7.70 30.37
CA VAL A 476 -32.04 8.10 31.67
C VAL A 476 -33.25 7.23 32.03
N GLN A 477 -33.28 6.71 33.26
CA GLN A 477 -34.45 6.08 33.87
C GLN A 477 -35.33 7.12 34.60
N TYR A 478 -36.59 7.17 34.22
CA TYR A 478 -37.66 7.89 34.91
C TYR A 478 -38.48 6.91 35.75
N TYR A 479 -38.97 7.36 36.91
CA TYR A 479 -39.79 6.58 37.84
C TYR A 479 -41.08 7.34 38.17
N SER A 480 -42.15 6.64 38.55
CA SER A 480 -43.32 7.27 39.16
C SER A 480 -43.14 7.49 40.68
N GLY A 481 -44.11 8.17 41.29
CA GLY A 481 -44.38 8.03 42.73
C GLY A 481 -44.87 6.62 43.11
N TYR A 482 -45.19 6.42 44.39
CA TYR A 482 -45.79 5.21 44.93
C TYR A 482 -46.86 5.55 45.97
N GLU A 483 -47.86 4.68 46.13
CA GLU A 483 -48.94 4.84 47.11
C GLU A 483 -48.41 4.73 48.55
N THR A 484 -48.84 5.62 49.44
CA THR A 484 -48.28 5.74 50.80
C THR A 484 -49.04 4.97 51.88
N GLN A 485 -50.26 4.49 51.62
CA GLN A 485 -51.14 3.83 52.60
C GLN A 485 -50.95 2.29 52.67
N GLY A 486 -51.27 1.54 51.60
CA GLY A 486 -51.03 0.08 51.49
C GLY A 486 -52.04 -0.84 52.21
N ILE A 487 -51.86 -2.18 52.12
CA ILE A 487 -52.83 -3.25 52.50
C ILE A 487 -52.13 -4.46 53.18
N THR A 488 -52.84 -5.28 54.01
CA THR A 488 -52.30 -6.30 54.99
C THR A 488 -52.99 -7.71 54.95
N SER A 489 -52.33 -8.83 55.37
CA SER A 489 -52.88 -10.23 55.40
C SER A 489 -52.18 -11.25 56.37
N LEU A 490 -52.67 -12.53 56.46
CA LEU A 490 -52.27 -13.65 57.39
C LEU A 490 -52.08 -15.02 56.66
N ILE A 491 -51.21 -15.94 57.15
CA ILE A 491 -50.76 -17.17 56.43
C ILE A 491 -51.28 -18.51 57.04
N CYS A 492 -51.29 -19.60 56.25
CA CYS A 492 -51.74 -20.98 56.57
C CYS A 492 -50.57 -21.98 56.73
N PRO A 493 -50.74 -23.16 57.37
CA PRO A 493 -49.65 -24.13 57.51
C PRO A 493 -49.33 -24.82 56.19
N ASP A 494 -48.06 -24.78 55.79
CA ASP A 494 -47.53 -25.69 54.78
C ASP A 494 -47.41 -27.10 55.37
N PHE A 495 -47.64 -28.12 54.53
CA PHE A 495 -47.50 -29.51 54.90
C PHE A 495 -46.73 -30.27 53.81
N THR A 496 -46.00 -31.30 54.23
CA THR A 496 -45.01 -32.03 53.43
C THR A 496 -45.45 -33.46 53.24
N LEU A 497 -45.37 -33.98 52.01
CA LEU A 497 -45.64 -35.37 51.65
C LEU A 497 -44.33 -36.08 51.31
N THR A 498 -44.10 -37.29 51.86
CA THR A 498 -42.90 -38.07 51.54
C THR A 498 -43.17 -39.58 51.41
N ASN A 499 -42.46 -40.22 50.48
CA ASN A 499 -42.45 -41.67 50.33
C ASN A 499 -41.60 -42.35 51.41
N SER A 500 -42.25 -43.14 52.28
CA SER A 500 -41.57 -43.95 53.30
C SER A 500 -41.29 -45.38 52.81
N ALA A 501 -40.67 -46.21 53.64
CA ALA A 501 -40.51 -47.64 53.35
C ALA A 501 -41.85 -48.38 53.21
N SER A 502 -42.93 -47.89 53.84
CA SER A 502 -44.21 -48.59 53.98
C SER A 502 -45.44 -47.83 53.47
N GLY A 503 -45.29 -46.59 52.96
CA GLY A 503 -46.42 -45.78 52.48
C GLY A 503 -46.05 -44.31 52.27
N ILE A 504 -46.98 -43.41 52.58
CA ILE A 504 -46.82 -41.95 52.53
C ILE A 504 -46.75 -41.39 53.97
N SER A 505 -45.94 -40.35 54.19
CA SER A 505 -45.88 -39.60 55.44
C SER A 505 -46.24 -38.14 55.19
N ILE A 506 -47.05 -37.55 56.07
CA ILE A 506 -47.59 -36.19 56.02
C ILE A 506 -47.15 -35.43 57.28
N SER A 507 -46.56 -34.23 57.15
CA SER A 507 -46.07 -33.43 58.31
C SER A 507 -46.14 -31.91 58.09
N TRP A 508 -46.46 -31.13 59.13
CA TRP A 508 -46.63 -29.67 59.08
C TRP A 508 -46.14 -29.00 60.36
N ASP A 509 -45.83 -27.70 60.31
CA ASP A 509 -45.40 -26.95 61.49
C ASP A 509 -46.57 -26.44 62.36
N GLN A 510 -46.28 -26.13 63.62
CA GLN A 510 -47.28 -25.58 64.55
C GLN A 510 -47.55 -24.10 64.22
N VAL A 511 -48.83 -23.76 64.02
CA VAL A 511 -49.29 -22.42 63.66
C VAL A 511 -49.68 -21.66 64.92
N SER A 512 -49.11 -20.48 65.12
CA SER A 512 -49.45 -19.62 66.24
C SER A 512 -50.93 -19.23 66.21
N GLY A 513 -51.68 -19.57 67.28
CA GLY A 513 -53.13 -19.36 67.37
C GLY A 513 -54.02 -20.51 66.90
N ALA A 514 -53.47 -21.57 66.29
CA ALA A 514 -54.24 -22.77 65.93
C ALA A 514 -54.37 -23.74 67.11
N GLN A 515 -55.55 -24.35 67.27
CA GLN A 515 -55.87 -25.35 68.30
C GLN A 515 -55.75 -26.79 67.79
N ASN A 516 -56.34 -27.09 66.62
CA ASN A 516 -56.40 -28.44 66.02
C ASN A 516 -56.04 -28.41 64.51
N TYR A 517 -55.73 -29.59 63.97
CA TYR A 517 -55.53 -29.85 62.53
C TYR A 517 -56.40 -31.00 62.01
N ARG A 518 -56.93 -30.85 60.78
CA ARG A 518 -57.63 -31.93 60.06
C ARG A 518 -56.91 -32.30 58.77
N ILE A 519 -56.85 -33.61 58.49
CA ILE A 519 -56.15 -34.21 57.35
C ILE A 519 -57.14 -34.99 56.49
N TYR A 520 -57.12 -34.72 55.19
CA TYR A 520 -58.00 -35.35 54.21
C TYR A 520 -57.19 -35.98 53.08
N ARG A 521 -57.75 -36.98 52.40
CA ARG A 521 -57.23 -37.61 51.18
C ARG A 521 -58.32 -37.76 50.13
N ARG A 522 -57.92 -37.78 48.86
CA ARG A 522 -58.75 -38.24 47.73
C ARG A 522 -57.90 -38.85 46.60
N ASN A 523 -58.54 -39.55 45.67
CA ASN A 523 -57.85 -40.28 44.58
C ASN A 523 -57.90 -39.53 43.24
N SER A 524 -58.81 -38.57 43.08
CA SER A 524 -58.86 -37.63 41.96
C SER A 524 -59.16 -36.19 42.42
N ALA A 525 -58.77 -35.20 41.61
CA ALA A 525 -59.08 -33.79 41.85
C ALA A 525 -60.60 -33.46 41.82
N THR A 526 -61.44 -34.36 41.31
CA THR A 526 -62.91 -34.22 41.28
C THR A 526 -63.62 -34.97 42.41
N ASP A 527 -62.93 -35.83 43.14
CA ASP A 527 -63.50 -36.60 44.25
C ASP A 527 -63.79 -35.69 45.45
N GLY A 528 -64.79 -36.07 46.25
CA GLY A 528 -65.02 -35.50 47.58
C GLY A 528 -63.89 -35.87 48.54
N TRP A 529 -63.52 -34.92 49.41
CA TRP A 529 -62.50 -35.13 50.44
C TRP A 529 -62.92 -36.21 51.45
N THR A 530 -62.12 -37.26 51.56
CA THR A 530 -62.26 -38.28 52.63
C THR A 530 -61.40 -37.87 53.81
N GLN A 531 -61.98 -37.73 55.00
CA GLN A 531 -61.20 -37.43 56.21
C GLN A 531 -60.37 -38.65 56.60
N LEU A 532 -59.06 -38.46 56.78
CA LEU A 532 -58.17 -39.49 57.33
C LEU A 532 -58.01 -39.34 58.85
N ALA A 533 -57.89 -38.11 59.35
CA ALA A 533 -57.70 -37.84 60.78
C ALA A 533 -58.07 -36.40 61.17
N GLU A 534 -58.34 -36.19 62.47
CA GLU A 534 -58.24 -34.90 63.16
C GLU A 534 -57.28 -35.12 64.35
N ILE A 535 -56.23 -34.31 64.45
CA ILE A 535 -55.20 -34.45 65.48
C ILE A 535 -54.73 -33.10 66.02
N THR A 536 -54.18 -33.13 67.24
CA THR A 536 -53.45 -32.02 67.86
C THR A 536 -51.95 -32.05 67.54
N GLY A 537 -51.44 -33.17 67.00
CA GLY A 537 -50.06 -33.32 66.56
C GLY A 537 -49.80 -32.72 65.18
N THR A 538 -48.53 -32.76 64.78
CA THR A 538 -47.97 -32.12 63.58
C THR A 538 -47.59 -33.11 62.46
N SER A 539 -47.99 -34.38 62.57
CA SER A 539 -47.72 -35.39 61.53
C SER A 539 -48.66 -36.60 61.56
N TYR A 540 -48.74 -37.31 60.43
CA TYR A 540 -49.57 -38.49 60.19
C TYR A 540 -48.92 -39.38 59.11
N SER A 541 -49.15 -40.70 59.10
CA SER A 541 -48.66 -41.59 58.02
C SER A 541 -49.77 -42.47 57.47
N ASP A 542 -49.86 -42.50 56.14
CA ASP A 542 -50.79 -43.29 55.35
C ASP A 542 -50.08 -44.52 54.78
N THR A 543 -50.27 -45.67 55.43
CA THR A 543 -49.70 -46.96 55.04
C THR A 543 -50.53 -47.70 53.99
N THR A 544 -51.59 -47.09 53.45
CA THR A 544 -52.55 -47.74 52.53
C THR A 544 -52.34 -47.38 51.05
N ALA A 545 -51.23 -46.71 50.73
CA ALA A 545 -50.93 -46.18 49.39
C ALA A 545 -50.16 -47.18 48.49
N GLU A 546 -50.72 -47.48 47.32
CA GLU A 546 -50.18 -48.45 46.35
C GLU A 546 -49.15 -47.85 45.38
N ALA A 547 -48.16 -48.63 44.95
CA ALA A 547 -47.09 -48.19 44.05
C ALA A 547 -47.58 -47.84 42.64
N GLY A 548 -47.13 -46.70 42.11
CA GLY A 548 -47.58 -46.17 40.82
C GLY A 548 -48.92 -45.41 40.85
N VAL A 549 -49.51 -45.19 42.04
CA VAL A 549 -50.77 -44.44 42.21
C VAL A 549 -50.51 -43.06 42.84
N THR A 550 -51.19 -42.03 42.32
CA THR A 550 -51.15 -40.66 42.85
C THR A 550 -52.30 -40.42 43.83
N TYR A 551 -52.00 -39.83 44.99
CA TYR A 551 -52.98 -39.43 45.98
C TYR A 551 -52.90 -37.93 46.26
N TYR A 552 -54.02 -37.32 46.63
CA TYR A 552 -54.17 -35.88 46.93
C TYR A 552 -54.46 -35.70 48.42
N TYR A 553 -53.82 -34.74 49.08
CA TYR A 553 -54.01 -34.43 50.50
C TYR A 553 -54.23 -32.94 50.76
N THR A 554 -54.84 -32.60 51.90
CA THR A 554 -54.91 -31.22 52.42
C THR A 554 -54.95 -31.19 53.95
N VAL A 555 -54.37 -30.14 54.55
CA VAL A 555 -54.32 -29.89 56.01
C VAL A 555 -54.91 -28.52 56.31
N ARG A 556 -55.70 -28.40 57.39
CA ARG A 556 -56.33 -27.13 57.79
C ARG A 556 -56.09 -26.80 59.27
N ALA A 557 -55.61 -25.59 59.54
CA ALA A 557 -55.55 -25.00 60.88
C ALA A 557 -56.92 -24.44 61.31
N PHE A 558 -57.23 -24.58 62.60
CA PHE A 558 -58.49 -24.15 63.22
C PHE A 558 -58.23 -23.42 64.55
N ASP A 559 -58.70 -22.17 64.68
CA ASP A 559 -58.42 -21.30 65.85
C ASP A 559 -59.43 -21.45 67.01
N GLY A 560 -60.47 -22.28 66.84
CA GLY A 560 -61.59 -22.44 67.76
C GLY A 560 -62.88 -21.71 67.35
N SER A 561 -62.79 -20.75 66.44
CA SER A 561 -63.90 -19.92 65.95
C SER A 561 -63.96 -19.81 64.42
N THR A 562 -62.80 -19.78 63.76
CA THR A 562 -62.61 -19.72 62.32
C THR A 562 -61.68 -20.83 61.84
N TYR A 563 -61.86 -21.24 60.59
CA TYR A 563 -60.93 -22.13 59.90
C TYR A 563 -60.14 -21.33 58.87
N GLY A 564 -58.87 -21.69 58.68
CA GLY A 564 -58.18 -21.31 57.44
C GLY A 564 -58.93 -21.81 56.20
N ASN A 565 -58.79 -21.11 55.08
CA ASN A 565 -59.32 -21.58 53.79
C ASN A 565 -58.73 -22.96 53.44
N TYR A 566 -59.39 -23.69 52.54
CA TYR A 566 -58.77 -24.86 51.93
C TYR A 566 -57.52 -24.41 51.16
N ILE A 567 -56.38 -25.00 51.50
CA ILE A 567 -55.12 -24.85 50.78
C ILE A 567 -55.24 -25.72 49.50
N PRO A 568 -54.67 -25.29 48.35
CA PRO A 568 -54.56 -26.16 47.16
C PRO A 568 -53.99 -27.54 47.48
N ASP A 569 -54.38 -28.53 46.68
CA ASP A 569 -53.99 -29.93 46.88
C ASP A 569 -52.47 -30.12 46.80
N GLU A 570 -51.87 -30.78 47.79
CA GLU A 570 -50.57 -31.41 47.60
C GLU A 570 -50.78 -32.86 47.16
N THR A 571 -50.02 -33.30 46.15
CA THR A 571 -50.13 -34.64 45.57
C THR A 571 -48.83 -35.40 45.68
N ILE A 572 -48.91 -36.72 45.82
CA ILE A 572 -47.74 -37.60 45.79
C ILE A 572 -48.02 -38.93 45.06
N LEU A 573 -47.13 -39.30 44.16
CA LEU A 573 -47.00 -40.61 43.52
C LEU A 573 -46.12 -41.55 44.37
N ARG A 574 -46.56 -42.78 44.53
CA ARG A 574 -45.82 -43.82 45.27
C ARG A 574 -44.73 -44.50 44.40
N LEU A 575 -43.46 -44.40 44.80
CA LEU A 575 -42.29 -44.90 44.02
C LEU A 575 -41.37 -45.87 44.81
N THR A 576 -40.70 -46.79 44.08
CA THR A 576 -39.71 -47.78 44.59
C THR A 576 -38.27 -47.48 44.15
N VAL A 577 -37.26 -48.20 44.65
CA VAL A 577 -35.82 -47.91 44.42
C VAL A 577 -35.20 -48.68 43.24
N PRO A 578 -34.20 -48.12 42.51
CA PRO A 578 -33.48 -48.77 41.39
C PRO A 578 -32.16 -49.45 41.80
N GLU A 579 -31.67 -50.39 40.98
CA GLU A 579 -30.37 -51.10 41.10
C GLU A 579 -29.37 -50.62 40.01
N PHE A 580 -28.05 -50.56 40.28
CA PHE A 580 -27.07 -49.88 39.41
C PHE A 580 -25.60 -50.41 39.45
N THR A 581 -24.80 -50.09 38.41
CA THR A 581 -23.34 -50.37 38.26
C THR A 581 -22.52 -49.09 37.97
N ILE A 582 -21.17 -49.11 38.10
CA ILE A 582 -20.29 -47.93 37.89
C ILE A 582 -18.94 -48.24 37.18
N THR A 583 -18.42 -47.32 36.35
CA THR A 583 -17.11 -47.41 35.64
C THR A 583 -16.45 -46.05 35.38
N ASN A 584 -15.11 -45.98 35.25
CA ASN A 584 -14.42 -44.77 34.78
C ASN A 584 -14.61 -44.54 33.28
N ASP A 585 -14.95 -43.31 32.89
CA ASP A 585 -15.10 -42.84 31.52
C ASP A 585 -14.21 -41.59 31.27
N THR A 586 -14.08 -41.18 30.00
CA THR A 586 -13.22 -40.11 29.48
C THR A 586 -13.35 -38.79 30.22
N ASN A 587 -14.57 -38.43 30.62
CA ASN A 587 -14.87 -37.17 31.29
C ASN A 587 -15.18 -37.33 32.79
N GLY A 588 -15.34 -38.55 33.31
CA GLY A 588 -15.98 -38.76 34.61
C GLY A 588 -16.20 -40.22 35.00
N VAL A 589 -17.20 -40.49 35.83
CA VAL A 589 -17.63 -41.85 36.20
C VAL A 589 -19.00 -42.14 35.61
N THR A 590 -19.16 -43.18 34.81
CA THR A 590 -20.46 -43.65 34.31
C THR A 590 -21.16 -44.53 35.34
N ILE A 591 -22.48 -44.39 35.45
CA ILE A 591 -23.39 -45.11 36.34
C ILE A 591 -24.60 -45.57 35.52
N ASP A 592 -24.94 -46.87 35.52
CA ASP A 592 -26.03 -47.48 34.73
C ASP A 592 -27.05 -48.20 35.62
N TRP A 593 -28.35 -48.21 35.30
CA TRP A 593 -29.41 -48.78 36.18
C TRP A 593 -30.69 -49.30 35.47
N GLU A 594 -31.55 -50.01 36.21
CA GLU A 594 -32.84 -50.53 35.71
C GLU A 594 -34.06 -49.60 35.96
N LYS A 595 -35.16 -49.84 35.22
CA LYS A 595 -36.37 -49.00 35.19
C LYS A 595 -37.37 -49.30 36.31
N VAL A 596 -37.77 -48.28 37.07
CA VAL A 596 -38.81 -48.29 38.12
C VAL A 596 -40.20 -47.95 37.57
N ALA A 597 -41.24 -48.60 38.09
CA ALA A 597 -42.64 -48.34 37.72
C ALA A 597 -43.12 -46.96 38.22
N GLY A 598 -43.81 -46.21 37.36
CA GLY A 598 -44.26 -44.84 37.63
C GLY A 598 -43.17 -43.77 37.56
N ALA A 599 -41.89 -44.15 37.61
CA ALA A 599 -40.77 -43.23 37.50
C ALA A 599 -40.63 -42.67 36.09
N GLN A 600 -40.46 -41.35 36.01
CA GLN A 600 -40.20 -40.60 34.79
C GLN A 600 -38.69 -40.33 34.62
N THR A 601 -37.99 -40.19 35.74
CA THR A 601 -36.59 -39.77 35.85
C THR A 601 -35.89 -40.50 37.00
N TYR A 602 -34.56 -40.38 37.04
CA TYR A 602 -33.70 -40.94 38.07
C TYR A 602 -32.66 -39.91 38.46
N ARG A 603 -32.40 -39.82 39.77
CA ARG A 603 -31.37 -38.95 40.31
C ARG A 603 -30.21 -39.76 40.84
N VAL A 604 -29.02 -39.48 40.32
CA VAL A 604 -27.77 -40.05 40.79
C VAL A 604 -27.20 -39.14 41.87
N TYR A 605 -26.72 -39.75 42.95
CA TYR A 605 -26.08 -39.09 44.07
C TYR A 605 -24.68 -39.66 44.28
N ARG A 606 -23.79 -38.83 44.83
CA ARG A 606 -22.39 -39.16 45.11
C ARG A 606 -21.94 -38.63 46.46
N ARG A 607 -20.99 -39.32 47.08
CA ARG A 607 -20.23 -38.85 48.26
C ARG A 607 -18.78 -39.31 48.18
N THR A 608 -17.90 -38.71 49.00
CA THR A 608 -16.45 -38.99 49.04
C THR A 608 -16.02 -39.84 50.24
N SER A 609 -16.95 -40.26 51.10
CA SER A 609 -16.69 -41.13 52.23
C SER A 609 -17.91 -42.00 52.58
N ALA A 610 -17.67 -43.20 53.10
CA ALA A 610 -18.70 -44.19 53.43
C ALA A 610 -19.75 -43.74 54.48
N THR A 611 -19.50 -42.63 55.19
CA THR A 611 -20.42 -42.03 56.16
C THR A 611 -20.76 -40.57 55.85
N GLY A 612 -20.36 -40.05 54.68
CA GLY A 612 -20.62 -38.68 54.26
C GLY A 612 -22.05 -38.45 53.74
N SER A 613 -22.45 -37.19 53.69
CA SER A 613 -23.73 -36.75 53.11
C SER A 613 -23.75 -36.92 51.59
N TRP A 614 -24.94 -37.24 51.05
CA TRP A 614 -25.17 -37.40 49.61
C TRP A 614 -25.25 -36.06 48.88
N THR A 615 -24.45 -35.88 47.84
CA THR A 615 -24.55 -34.78 46.86
C THR A 615 -25.29 -35.28 45.62
N GLN A 616 -26.40 -34.64 45.24
CA GLN A 616 -27.08 -34.94 43.98
C GLN A 616 -26.23 -34.47 42.80
N LEU A 617 -26.11 -35.30 41.76
CA LEU A 617 -25.33 -34.98 40.55
C LEU A 617 -26.22 -34.60 39.38
N THR A 618 -27.26 -35.39 39.13
CA THR A 618 -28.13 -35.23 37.97
C THR A 618 -29.57 -35.63 38.25
N GLU A 619 -30.44 -35.34 37.30
CA GLU A 619 -31.73 -36.00 37.09
C GLU A 619 -31.87 -36.32 35.59
N VAL A 620 -32.02 -37.59 35.22
CA VAL A 620 -32.15 -38.03 33.81
C VAL A 620 -33.29 -39.03 33.64
N SER A 621 -33.94 -39.04 32.47
CA SER A 621 -34.90 -40.08 32.08
C SER A 621 -34.22 -41.36 31.57
N ASP A 622 -32.96 -41.24 31.18
CA ASP A 622 -32.15 -42.35 30.68
C ASP A 622 -31.78 -43.33 31.79
N LEU A 623 -31.32 -44.51 31.39
CA LEU A 623 -30.91 -45.61 32.27
C LEU A 623 -29.40 -45.61 32.54
N SER A 624 -28.74 -44.47 32.26
CA SER A 624 -27.30 -44.26 32.38
C SER A 624 -26.98 -42.78 32.60
N TYR A 625 -25.87 -42.49 33.27
CA TYR A 625 -25.34 -41.15 33.45
C TYR A 625 -23.82 -41.16 33.71
N THR A 626 -23.08 -40.25 33.06
CA THR A 626 -21.67 -39.98 33.38
C THR A 626 -21.54 -38.74 34.27
N ASP A 627 -21.01 -38.94 35.48
CA ASP A 627 -20.59 -37.88 36.41
C ASP A 627 -19.29 -37.23 35.97
N GLU A 628 -19.41 -36.26 35.06
CA GLU A 628 -18.30 -35.44 34.57
C GLU A 628 -17.70 -34.49 35.64
N THR A 629 -18.27 -34.47 36.86
CA THR A 629 -17.79 -33.62 37.96
C THR A 629 -16.86 -34.36 38.91
N ALA A 630 -16.60 -35.65 38.66
CA ALA A 630 -15.65 -36.43 39.43
C ALA A 630 -14.25 -35.78 39.30
N LYS A 631 -13.56 -35.60 40.42
CA LYS A 631 -12.20 -35.02 40.44
C LYS A 631 -11.18 -36.14 40.55
N SER A 632 -10.19 -36.14 39.66
CA SER A 632 -9.21 -37.22 39.62
C SER A 632 -8.51 -37.43 40.96
N GLY A 633 -8.28 -38.70 41.27
CA GLY A 633 -7.64 -39.15 42.49
C GLY A 633 -8.54 -39.19 43.72
N THR A 634 -9.85 -39.04 43.53
CA THR A 634 -10.84 -39.11 44.62
C THR A 634 -11.64 -40.39 44.49
N THR A 635 -11.72 -41.17 45.59
CA THR A 635 -12.66 -42.29 45.68
C THR A 635 -14.06 -41.77 45.93
N TYR A 636 -14.98 -42.15 45.06
CA TYR A 636 -16.38 -41.76 45.11
C TYR A 636 -17.27 -42.97 45.34
N TYR A 637 -18.37 -42.71 46.06
CA TYR A 637 -19.44 -43.65 46.34
C TYR A 637 -20.69 -43.12 45.66
N TYR A 638 -21.44 -43.95 44.94
CA TYR A 638 -22.64 -43.55 44.18
C TYR A 638 -23.89 -44.27 44.68
N THR A 639 -25.07 -43.67 44.47
CA THR A 639 -26.40 -44.30 44.66
C THR A 639 -27.42 -43.65 43.74
N VAL A 640 -28.48 -44.36 43.37
CA VAL A 640 -29.52 -43.88 42.43
C VAL A 640 -30.91 -43.92 43.08
N ARG A 641 -31.76 -42.94 42.78
CA ARG A 641 -33.16 -42.86 43.23
C ARG A 641 -34.09 -42.61 42.05
N ALA A 642 -35.29 -43.16 42.09
CA ALA A 642 -36.30 -42.94 41.06
C ALA A 642 -37.19 -41.73 41.41
N PHE A 643 -37.61 -40.98 40.39
CA PHE A 643 -38.37 -39.73 40.50
C PHE A 643 -39.52 -39.67 39.49
N ALA A 644 -40.57 -38.91 39.83
CA ALA A 644 -41.68 -38.58 38.95
C ALA A 644 -42.27 -37.23 39.38
N GLY A 645 -42.00 -36.17 38.62
CA GLY A 645 -42.28 -34.80 39.09
C GLY A 645 -41.50 -34.49 40.39
N SER A 646 -42.20 -34.00 41.41
CA SER A 646 -41.65 -33.76 42.75
C SER A 646 -41.36 -35.04 43.54
N ASP A 647 -41.98 -36.16 43.16
CA ASP A 647 -42.03 -37.36 43.98
C ASP A 647 -40.81 -38.23 43.79
N SER A 648 -40.38 -38.89 44.86
CA SER A 648 -39.12 -39.64 44.88
C SER A 648 -39.19 -40.94 45.66
N SER A 649 -38.42 -41.95 45.23
CA SER A 649 -38.15 -43.16 46.00
C SER A 649 -37.25 -42.86 47.21
N ARG A 650 -37.12 -43.78 48.19
CA ARG A 650 -36.05 -43.67 49.21
C ARG A 650 -34.65 -43.89 48.62
N TYR A 651 -33.59 -43.71 49.42
CA TYR A 651 -32.20 -44.07 49.05
C TYR A 651 -31.93 -45.59 49.18
N ILE A 652 -30.97 -46.10 48.39
CA ILE A 652 -30.43 -47.48 48.42
C ILE A 652 -28.93 -47.48 48.81
N SER A 653 -28.36 -48.66 49.10
CA SER A 653 -26.92 -48.87 49.36
C SER A 653 -26.02 -48.49 48.17
N ASP A 654 -24.73 -48.30 48.42
CA ASP A 654 -23.79 -47.65 47.50
C ASP A 654 -22.65 -48.51 46.95
N SER A 655 -22.09 -48.07 45.82
CA SER A 655 -20.97 -48.69 45.10
C SER A 655 -19.80 -47.70 44.94
N THR A 656 -18.54 -48.18 44.89
CA THR A 656 -17.33 -47.33 45.03
C THR A 656 -16.33 -47.44 43.87
N ILE A 657 -15.73 -46.32 43.44
CA ILE A 657 -14.67 -46.28 42.41
C ILE A 657 -13.70 -45.10 42.64
N CYS A 658 -12.42 -45.24 42.28
CA CYS A 658 -11.47 -44.12 42.21
C CYS A 658 -11.49 -43.50 40.81
N PHE A 659 -11.98 -42.27 40.69
CA PHE A 659 -11.95 -41.58 39.40
C PHE A 659 -10.53 -41.14 39.05
N LEU A 660 -10.13 -41.38 37.80
CA LEU A 660 -8.83 -41.01 37.26
C LEU A 660 -9.03 -40.30 35.92
N GLU A 661 -8.69 -39.02 35.87
CA GLU A 661 -8.63 -38.25 34.62
C GLU A 661 -7.64 -38.91 33.65
N ASN A 662 -7.94 -38.79 32.36
CA ASN A 662 -7.01 -39.21 31.33
C ASN A 662 -5.76 -38.31 31.33
N PRO A 663 -4.55 -38.90 31.33
CA PRO A 663 -3.32 -38.21 31.00
C PRO A 663 -3.42 -37.43 29.68
N GLN A 664 -3.48 -36.09 29.77
CA GLN A 664 -3.37 -35.19 28.63
C GLN A 664 -1.96 -35.28 28.03
N VAL A 665 -1.80 -36.12 27.01
CA VAL A 665 -0.49 -36.50 26.45
C VAL A 665 0.02 -35.48 25.43
N GLU A 666 0.87 -34.57 25.88
CA GLU A 666 1.70 -33.79 24.98
C GLU A 666 2.87 -34.63 24.43
N THR A 667 3.00 -34.67 23.11
CA THR A 667 4.16 -35.26 22.45
C THR A 667 5.06 -34.18 21.86
N SER A 668 6.35 -34.21 22.18
CA SER A 668 7.36 -33.39 21.53
C SER A 668 8.45 -34.26 20.89
N CYS A 669 8.80 -33.95 19.64
CA CYS A 669 9.90 -34.57 18.91
C CYS A 669 11.03 -33.55 18.80
N VAL A 670 11.96 -33.55 19.75
CA VAL A 670 13.10 -32.61 19.76
C VAL A 670 14.37 -33.40 19.46
N LYS A 671 15.04 -33.03 18.36
CA LYS A 671 16.24 -33.72 17.86
C LYS A 671 15.97 -35.21 17.55
N GLY A 672 14.81 -35.54 16.99
CA GLY A 672 14.45 -36.91 16.60
C GLY A 672 14.13 -37.86 17.76
N VAL A 673 14.04 -37.37 19.00
CA VAL A 673 13.62 -38.14 20.18
C VAL A 673 12.21 -37.72 20.54
N VAL A 674 11.29 -38.68 20.65
CA VAL A 674 9.93 -38.43 21.11
C VAL A 674 9.88 -38.48 22.64
N THR A 675 9.54 -37.36 23.24
CA THR A 675 9.14 -37.29 24.65
C THR A 675 7.63 -37.17 24.71
N VAL A 676 7.02 -38.14 25.38
CA VAL A 676 5.60 -38.20 25.72
C VAL A 676 5.51 -37.69 27.15
N SER A 677 4.79 -36.61 27.39
CA SER A 677 4.65 -35.97 28.70
C SER A 677 3.21 -35.57 28.94
N TRP A 678 2.79 -35.60 30.20
CA TRP A 678 1.45 -35.20 30.61
C TRP A 678 1.56 -34.48 31.95
N GLU A 679 0.48 -33.85 32.39
CA GLU A 679 0.44 -33.35 33.77
C GLU A 679 0.28 -34.50 34.76
N LYS A 680 0.75 -34.33 36.00
CA LYS A 680 0.64 -35.37 37.02
C LYS A 680 -0.81 -35.51 37.46
N ILE A 681 -1.50 -36.52 36.92
CA ILE A 681 -2.83 -36.92 37.34
C ILE A 681 -2.85 -37.22 38.85
N ASN A 682 -3.79 -36.59 39.54
CA ASN A 682 -3.92 -36.71 40.99
C ASN A 682 -4.43 -38.10 41.39
N GLY A 683 -3.98 -38.61 42.54
CA GLY A 683 -4.26 -39.95 43.05
C GLY A 683 -3.77 -41.15 42.21
N ALA A 684 -3.26 -40.94 41.00
CA ALA A 684 -2.67 -42.00 40.19
C ALA A 684 -1.44 -42.63 40.90
N SER A 685 -1.45 -43.95 41.02
CA SER A 685 -0.32 -44.76 41.52
C SER A 685 0.82 -44.87 40.49
N GLY A 686 0.50 -44.64 39.22
CA GLY A 686 1.44 -44.60 38.11
C GLY A 686 0.71 -44.50 36.77
N TYR A 687 1.45 -44.66 35.69
CA TYR A 687 0.97 -44.56 34.31
C TYR A 687 1.43 -45.73 33.47
N ARG A 688 0.56 -46.22 32.58
CA ARG A 688 0.89 -47.16 31.51
C ARG A 688 0.89 -46.39 30.19
N VAL A 689 2.01 -46.39 29.46
CA VAL A 689 2.18 -45.66 28.20
C VAL A 689 2.02 -46.64 27.05
N TYR A 690 1.20 -46.27 26.08
CA TYR A 690 0.89 -47.07 24.91
C TYR A 690 1.28 -46.34 23.62
N ARG A 691 1.55 -47.11 22.57
CA ARG A 691 1.91 -46.61 21.23
C ARG A 691 1.30 -47.48 20.14
N ARG A 692 1.03 -46.89 18.98
CA ARG A 692 0.66 -47.61 17.75
C ARG A 692 1.09 -46.85 16.48
N GLU A 693 1.13 -47.52 15.33
CA GLU A 693 1.56 -46.92 14.04
C GLU A 693 0.38 -46.40 13.18
N SER A 694 -0.85 -46.89 13.38
CA SER A 694 -2.10 -46.40 12.77
C SER A 694 -3.20 -46.11 13.80
N GLU A 695 -4.19 -45.30 13.45
CA GLU A 695 -5.40 -45.04 14.25
C GLU A 695 -6.32 -46.26 14.39
N SER A 696 -6.17 -47.24 13.50
CA SER A 696 -6.90 -48.51 13.47
C SER A 696 -6.28 -49.63 14.31
N ASP A 697 -5.02 -49.50 14.69
CA ASP A 697 -4.25 -50.59 15.30
C ASP A 697 -4.57 -50.69 16.80
N ASP A 698 -4.41 -51.89 17.36
CA ASP A 698 -4.46 -52.13 18.80
C ASP A 698 -3.32 -51.38 19.53
N TRP A 699 -3.55 -51.03 20.80
CA TRP A 699 -2.60 -50.27 21.61
C TRP A 699 -1.52 -51.17 22.24
N ASP A 700 -0.28 -51.10 21.76
CA ASP A 700 0.87 -51.76 22.42
C ASP A 700 1.28 -50.99 23.67
N GLN A 701 1.31 -51.63 24.84
CA GLN A 701 1.88 -51.03 26.06
C GLN A 701 3.42 -51.04 25.96
N ILE A 702 4.02 -49.86 25.77
CA ILE A 702 5.48 -49.71 25.61
C ILE A 702 6.22 -49.40 26.92
N ALA A 703 5.53 -48.91 27.95
CA ALA A 703 6.13 -48.64 29.26
C ALA A 703 5.11 -48.62 30.41
N THR A 704 5.62 -48.78 31.62
CA THR A 704 4.95 -48.35 32.86
C THR A 704 5.91 -47.39 33.59
N THR A 705 5.41 -46.26 34.08
CA THR A 705 6.21 -45.23 34.73
C THR A 705 5.48 -44.60 35.92
N SER A 706 6.23 -44.15 36.93
CA SER A 706 5.72 -43.36 38.07
C SER A 706 5.88 -41.85 37.86
N THR A 707 6.66 -41.42 36.86
CA THR A 707 6.78 -40.01 36.47
C THR A 707 5.78 -39.67 35.36
N PRO A 708 5.26 -38.42 35.27
CA PRO A 708 4.29 -38.03 34.27
C PRO A 708 4.95 -37.73 32.89
N SER A 709 5.96 -38.52 32.55
CA SER A 709 6.65 -38.45 31.27
C SER A 709 7.40 -39.75 30.97
N TYR A 710 7.59 -39.99 29.68
CA TYR A 710 8.33 -41.10 29.11
C TYR A 710 9.03 -40.67 27.82
N THR A 711 10.26 -41.15 27.59
CA THR A 711 11.00 -40.88 26.37
C THR A 711 11.08 -42.14 25.51
N ASP A 712 10.35 -42.16 24.39
CA ASP A 712 10.46 -43.27 23.44
C ASP A 712 11.73 -43.12 22.60
N LYS A 713 12.74 -43.92 22.96
CA LYS A 713 14.02 -44.03 22.25
C LYS A 713 13.96 -44.97 21.03
N ASN A 714 12.86 -45.68 20.85
CA ASN A 714 12.64 -46.68 19.80
C ASN A 714 11.77 -46.15 18.64
N ALA A 715 11.21 -44.95 18.78
CA ALA A 715 10.48 -44.25 17.72
C ALA A 715 11.41 -43.96 16.52
N LYS A 716 11.03 -44.44 15.32
CA LYS A 716 11.85 -44.32 14.10
C LYS A 716 11.58 -43.03 13.32
N GLU A 717 12.62 -42.43 12.76
CA GLU A 717 12.51 -41.28 11.85
C GLU A 717 11.64 -41.59 10.63
N GLY A 718 10.85 -40.61 10.17
CA GLY A 718 9.95 -40.73 9.02
C GLY A 718 8.63 -41.48 9.28
N LYS A 719 8.40 -41.96 10.51
CA LYS A 719 7.15 -42.60 10.94
C LYS A 719 6.29 -41.64 11.77
N THR A 720 4.97 -41.76 11.62
CA THR A 720 3.99 -41.21 12.56
C THR A 720 3.70 -42.26 13.61
N TYR A 721 3.66 -41.84 14.87
CA TYR A 721 3.24 -42.69 15.99
C TYR A 721 2.16 -41.97 16.78
N TYR A 722 1.18 -42.74 17.22
CA TYR A 722 0.13 -42.28 18.13
C TYR A 722 0.50 -42.78 19.51
N TYR A 723 0.43 -41.90 20.51
CA TYR A 723 0.72 -42.22 21.90
C TYR A 723 -0.49 -41.88 22.77
N THR A 724 -0.63 -42.63 23.86
CA THR A 724 -1.56 -42.32 24.94
C THR A 724 -0.99 -42.87 26.24
N ALA A 725 -1.42 -42.34 27.36
CA ALA A 725 -1.05 -42.85 28.67
C ALA A 725 -2.33 -43.03 29.49
N ARG A 726 -2.39 -44.09 30.30
CA ARG A 726 -3.50 -44.36 31.21
C ARG A 726 -3.01 -44.27 32.65
N ALA A 727 -3.69 -43.45 33.46
CA ALA A 727 -3.48 -43.43 34.90
C ALA A 727 -4.08 -44.69 35.52
N TYR A 728 -3.48 -45.21 36.60
CA TYR A 728 -4.05 -46.34 37.36
C TYR A 728 -3.97 -46.13 38.87
N HIS A 729 -4.91 -46.70 39.61
CA HIS A 729 -4.97 -46.69 41.08
C HIS A 729 -5.56 -48.02 41.58
N GLY A 730 -4.71 -48.90 42.13
CA GLY A 730 -5.13 -50.29 42.33
C GLY A 730 -5.44 -50.95 40.99
N ASP A 731 -6.63 -51.55 40.88
CA ASP A 731 -7.17 -52.12 39.64
C ASP A 731 -7.93 -51.08 38.78
N ASP A 732 -8.29 -49.91 39.34
CA ASP A 732 -8.96 -48.84 38.59
C ASP A 732 -8.00 -48.22 37.56
N LEU A 733 -8.52 -47.97 36.36
CA LEU A 733 -7.80 -47.36 35.24
C LEU A 733 -8.60 -46.18 34.69
N SER A 734 -7.90 -45.13 34.23
CA SER A 734 -8.50 -44.11 33.33
C SER A 734 -8.85 -44.74 31.97
N THR A 735 -9.61 -44.08 31.11
CA THR A 735 -9.88 -44.57 29.74
C THR A 735 -8.69 -44.33 28.80
N TYR A 736 -8.87 -44.54 27.50
CA TYR A 736 -7.88 -44.17 26.48
C TYR A 736 -8.23 -42.81 25.91
N GLU A 737 -7.26 -41.90 25.87
CA GLU A 737 -7.40 -40.64 25.15
C GLU A 737 -6.64 -40.68 23.83
N LEU A 738 -7.31 -40.28 22.75
CA LEU A 738 -6.85 -40.43 21.37
C LEU A 738 -6.12 -39.16 20.92
N PHE A 739 -4.81 -39.08 21.21
CA PHE A 739 -4.00 -37.92 20.82
C PHE A 739 -3.58 -37.96 19.33
N PRO A 740 -3.52 -36.80 18.65
CA PRO A 740 -3.06 -36.70 17.26
C PRO A 740 -1.62 -37.22 17.11
N GLY A 741 -1.40 -38.03 16.07
CA GLY A 741 -0.12 -38.71 15.85
C GLY A 741 1.05 -37.75 15.60
N ILE A 742 2.18 -38.00 16.25
CA ILE A 742 3.41 -37.24 16.04
C ILE A 742 4.27 -37.88 14.96
N THR A 743 4.50 -37.18 13.86
CA THR A 743 5.50 -37.55 12.85
C THR A 743 6.91 -37.23 13.37
N VAL A 744 7.74 -38.25 13.53
CA VAL A 744 9.16 -38.08 13.85
C VAL A 744 9.86 -37.56 12.60
N LEU A 745 10.09 -36.25 12.53
CA LEU A 745 10.65 -35.59 11.34
C LEU A 745 12.01 -36.19 10.97
N ALA A 746 12.06 -36.80 9.78
CA ALA A 746 13.31 -37.29 9.22
C ALA A 746 14.31 -36.15 8.96
N CYS A 747 15.59 -36.50 8.93
CA CYS A 747 16.65 -35.54 8.63
C CYS A 747 16.59 -35.09 7.17
N PRO A 748 16.56 -33.77 6.87
CA PRO A 748 16.71 -33.28 5.50
C PRO A 748 18.10 -33.63 4.96
N GLU A 749 18.17 -34.61 4.06
CA GLU A 749 19.34 -34.79 3.21
C GLU A 749 19.47 -33.55 2.31
N PHE A 750 20.63 -32.90 2.37
CA PHE A 750 20.85 -31.64 1.66
C PHE A 750 22.12 -31.67 0.82
N THR A 751 22.03 -31.15 -0.39
CA THR A 751 23.19 -30.84 -1.24
C THR A 751 23.62 -29.39 -1.03
N MET A 752 24.88 -29.10 -1.36
CA MET A 752 25.38 -27.73 -1.40
C MET A 752 26.00 -27.49 -2.76
N THR A 753 25.63 -26.39 -3.39
CA THR A 753 26.23 -25.91 -4.63
C THR A 753 26.78 -24.52 -4.41
N ASN A 754 28.01 -24.29 -4.89
CA ASN A 754 28.62 -22.98 -4.89
C ASN A 754 27.94 -22.16 -6.01
N GLY A 755 27.10 -21.20 -5.64
CA GLY A 755 26.30 -20.38 -6.54
C GLY A 755 27.01 -19.06 -6.90
N THR A 756 26.39 -18.24 -7.77
CA THR A 756 27.00 -17.02 -8.32
C THR A 756 27.43 -16.03 -7.23
N ASN A 757 26.58 -15.84 -6.21
CA ASN A 757 26.76 -14.83 -5.14
C ASN A 757 26.64 -15.43 -3.72
N GLY A 758 26.87 -16.74 -3.54
CA GLY A 758 26.74 -17.39 -2.24
C GLY A 758 26.68 -18.92 -2.31
N VAL A 759 26.53 -19.57 -1.16
CA VAL A 759 26.34 -21.04 -1.09
C VAL A 759 24.85 -21.36 -1.11
N THR A 760 24.40 -22.09 -2.14
CA THR A 760 23.05 -22.64 -2.19
C THR A 760 23.01 -23.99 -1.47
N VAL A 761 22.11 -24.11 -0.50
CA VAL A 761 21.80 -25.32 0.26
C VAL A 761 20.40 -25.78 -0.17
N ALA A 762 20.25 -27.02 -0.63
CA ALA A 762 18.97 -27.54 -1.15
C ALA A 762 18.70 -28.96 -0.66
N TRP A 763 17.44 -29.28 -0.37
CA TRP A 763 17.00 -30.53 0.26
C TRP A 763 15.64 -30.99 -0.28
N GLU A 764 15.28 -32.25 -0.04
CA GLU A 764 13.95 -32.76 -0.39
C GLU A 764 12.90 -32.49 0.70
N LYS A 765 11.62 -32.53 0.34
CA LYS A 765 10.52 -32.30 1.27
C LYS A 765 10.39 -33.46 2.25
N ILE A 766 10.57 -33.18 3.54
CA ILE A 766 10.33 -34.13 4.63
C ILE A 766 8.84 -34.18 4.96
N THR A 767 8.27 -35.39 5.02
CA THR A 767 6.88 -35.62 5.45
C THR A 767 6.64 -35.06 6.84
N GLY A 768 5.56 -34.31 7.02
CA GLY A 768 5.21 -33.62 8.27
C GLY A 768 5.95 -32.29 8.51
N ALA A 769 7.00 -31.96 7.77
CA ALA A 769 7.72 -30.69 7.94
C ALA A 769 6.98 -29.50 7.31
N GLN A 770 6.84 -28.42 8.08
CA GLN A 770 6.22 -27.15 7.69
C GLN A 770 7.27 -26.13 7.22
N THR A 771 8.39 -26.05 7.95
CA THR A 771 9.51 -25.14 7.68
C THR A 771 10.84 -25.86 7.83
N TYR A 772 11.90 -25.23 7.32
CA TYR A 772 13.27 -25.68 7.44
C TYR A 772 14.14 -24.53 7.92
N ARG A 773 15.02 -24.82 8.88
CA ARG A 773 16.01 -23.85 9.35
C ARG A 773 17.39 -24.25 8.86
N VAL A 774 18.07 -23.30 8.22
CA VAL A 774 19.44 -23.47 7.74
C VAL A 774 20.39 -22.82 8.73
N TYR A 775 21.35 -23.60 9.21
CA TYR A 775 22.37 -23.16 10.15
C TYR A 775 23.75 -23.19 9.50
N ARG A 776 24.60 -22.22 9.88
CA ARG A 776 25.98 -22.10 9.43
C ARG A 776 26.93 -21.89 10.61
N ARG A 777 28.18 -22.34 10.45
CA ARG A 777 29.32 -21.97 11.30
C ARG A 777 30.62 -22.02 10.50
N THR A 778 31.68 -21.40 11.02
CA THR A 778 33.01 -21.29 10.39
C THR A 778 34.05 -22.29 10.93
N SER A 779 33.71 -23.08 11.95
CA SER A 779 34.59 -24.11 12.52
C SER A 779 33.83 -25.39 12.87
N ALA A 780 34.53 -26.53 12.88
CA ALA A 780 33.95 -27.85 13.13
C ALA A 780 33.38 -28.05 14.55
N THR A 781 33.78 -27.21 15.51
CA THR A 781 33.36 -27.28 16.93
C THR A 781 32.60 -26.04 17.40
N GLY A 782 32.51 -24.98 16.58
CA GLY A 782 31.80 -23.75 16.94
C GLY A 782 30.28 -23.92 17.03
N SER A 783 29.64 -22.98 17.73
CA SER A 783 28.18 -22.85 17.81
C SER A 783 27.54 -22.59 16.46
N TRP A 784 26.33 -23.10 16.26
CA TRP A 784 25.54 -22.86 15.05
C TRP A 784 24.88 -21.48 15.07
N THR A 785 25.07 -20.70 14.02
CA THR A 785 24.28 -19.49 13.74
C THR A 785 23.14 -19.86 12.80
N GLN A 786 21.90 -19.51 13.16
CA GLN A 786 20.76 -19.61 12.24
C GLN A 786 20.87 -18.53 11.17
N LEU A 787 20.77 -18.90 9.90
CA LEU A 787 20.74 -17.94 8.79
C LEU A 787 19.32 -17.56 8.41
N THR A 788 18.41 -18.54 8.39
CA THR A 788 17.04 -18.33 7.95
C THR A 788 16.11 -19.42 8.47
N GLU A 789 14.81 -19.17 8.34
CA GLU A 789 13.75 -20.17 8.36
C GLU A 789 12.90 -19.98 7.09
N VAL A 790 12.71 -21.06 6.33
CA VAL A 790 11.99 -21.03 5.04
C VAL A 790 11.07 -22.23 4.89
N SER A 791 9.94 -22.06 4.22
CA SER A 791 9.08 -23.16 3.76
C SER A 791 9.55 -23.76 2.42
N GLY A 792 10.39 -23.04 1.69
CA GLY A 792 11.02 -23.51 0.44
C GLY A 792 12.05 -24.62 0.68
N LEU A 793 12.35 -25.36 -0.39
CA LEU A 793 13.26 -26.52 -0.38
C LEU A 793 14.73 -26.17 -0.69
N SER A 794 15.05 -24.88 -0.77
CA SER A 794 16.40 -24.38 -1.00
C SER A 794 16.59 -22.98 -0.43
N TYR A 795 17.81 -22.67 -0.02
CA TYR A 795 18.22 -21.34 0.43
C TYR A 795 19.62 -21.01 -0.05
N THR A 796 19.84 -19.78 -0.53
CA THR A 796 21.16 -19.28 -0.91
C THR A 796 21.70 -18.32 0.14
N ASP A 797 22.75 -18.73 0.82
CA ASP A 797 23.49 -17.90 1.75
C ASP A 797 24.39 -16.91 1.01
N GLN A 798 23.83 -15.75 0.70
CA GLN A 798 24.51 -14.62 0.06
C GLN A 798 25.49 -13.89 1.00
N THR A 799 25.58 -14.29 2.28
CA THR A 799 26.51 -13.68 3.26
C THR A 799 27.83 -14.44 3.37
N ALA A 800 28.00 -15.53 2.61
CA ALA A 800 29.23 -16.29 2.54
C ALA A 800 30.33 -15.47 1.84
N LYS A 801 31.52 -15.37 2.46
CA LYS A 801 32.67 -14.62 1.90
C LYS A 801 33.65 -15.56 1.19
N SER A 802 34.16 -15.17 0.01
CA SER A 802 35.01 -16.07 -0.78
C SER A 802 36.27 -16.49 -0.02
N GLY A 803 36.62 -17.76 -0.17
CA GLY A 803 37.73 -18.41 0.51
C GLY A 803 37.47 -18.81 1.97
N THR A 804 36.30 -18.53 2.51
CA THR A 804 35.92 -19.02 3.84
C THR A 804 35.30 -20.42 3.73
N THR A 805 35.80 -21.36 4.53
CA THR A 805 35.18 -22.69 4.69
C THR A 805 34.03 -22.60 5.69
N TYR A 806 32.85 -23.00 5.24
CA TYR A 806 31.63 -23.02 6.05
C TYR A 806 31.15 -24.46 6.26
N TYR A 807 30.50 -24.68 7.39
CA TYR A 807 29.78 -25.90 7.71
C TYR A 807 28.31 -25.54 7.73
N TYR A 808 27.49 -26.32 7.03
CA TYR A 808 26.04 -26.17 7.02
C TYR A 808 25.36 -27.39 7.62
N THR A 809 24.14 -27.18 8.11
CA THR A 809 23.19 -28.23 8.47
C THR A 809 21.77 -27.68 8.30
N VAL A 810 20.87 -28.54 7.86
CA VAL A 810 19.45 -28.24 7.68
C VAL A 810 18.68 -29.08 8.68
N ARG A 811 17.63 -28.49 9.26
CA ARG A 811 16.69 -29.19 10.15
C ARG A 811 15.27 -28.93 9.69
N ALA A 812 14.47 -30.00 9.63
CA ALA A 812 13.03 -29.92 9.43
C ALA A 812 12.34 -29.48 10.73
N TYR A 813 11.32 -28.64 10.61
CA TYR A 813 10.50 -28.13 11.72
C TYR A 813 9.01 -28.26 11.41
N ALA A 814 8.22 -28.52 12.46
CA ALA A 814 6.77 -28.49 12.45
C ALA A 814 6.31 -27.93 13.80
N GLY A 815 6.02 -26.63 13.84
CA GLY A 815 5.92 -25.89 15.11
C GLY A 815 7.21 -26.02 15.95
N SER A 816 7.07 -26.52 17.18
CA SER A 816 8.18 -26.80 18.11
C SER A 816 8.95 -28.10 17.78
N ASN A 817 8.35 -29.03 17.03
CA ASN A 817 8.96 -30.30 16.67
C ASN A 817 10.09 -30.10 15.66
N SER A 818 11.17 -30.87 15.80
CA SER A 818 12.37 -30.73 14.98
C SER A 818 13.17 -32.01 14.81
N SER A 819 13.60 -32.28 13.57
CA SER A 819 14.56 -33.37 13.27
C SER A 819 15.85 -33.20 14.07
N ARG A 820 16.66 -34.25 14.24
CA ARG A 820 18.05 -34.05 14.70
C ARG A 820 18.85 -33.20 13.70
N TYR A 821 20.02 -32.74 14.13
CA TYR A 821 21.04 -32.27 13.20
C TYR A 821 21.49 -33.46 12.34
N ILE A 822 21.41 -33.32 11.03
CA ILE A 822 22.01 -34.26 10.08
C ILE A 822 23.55 -34.10 10.09
N SER A 823 24.27 -35.08 9.56
CA SER A 823 25.71 -35.02 9.29
C SER A 823 26.12 -33.69 8.68
N THR A 824 27.06 -33.00 9.34
CA THR A 824 27.52 -31.69 8.89
C THR A 824 28.27 -31.80 7.58
N ARG A 825 27.77 -31.16 6.52
CA ARG A 825 28.51 -31.01 5.27
C ARG A 825 29.26 -29.68 5.28
N THR A 826 30.44 -29.66 4.68
CA THR A 826 31.27 -28.45 4.56
C THR A 826 31.54 -28.12 3.10
N THR A 827 31.60 -26.83 2.79
CA THR A 827 32.07 -26.31 1.51
C THR A 827 32.80 -24.99 1.73
N ILE A 828 33.72 -24.67 0.83
CA ILE A 828 34.28 -23.34 0.68
C ILE A 828 33.40 -22.55 -0.30
N PHE A 829 33.14 -21.28 -0.02
CA PHE A 829 32.55 -20.38 -1.03
C PHE A 829 33.67 -19.84 -1.92
N LEU A 830 33.47 -19.85 -3.24
CA LEU A 830 34.39 -19.25 -4.22
C LEU A 830 33.62 -18.34 -5.16
N GLU A 831 33.97 -17.05 -5.16
CA GLU A 831 33.49 -16.06 -6.12
C GLU A 831 33.88 -16.45 -7.57
N ASN A 832 33.09 -15.96 -8.53
CA ASN A 832 33.37 -16.15 -9.94
C ASN A 832 34.54 -15.24 -10.40
N PRO A 833 35.53 -15.78 -11.13
CA PRO A 833 36.49 -14.97 -11.86
C PRO A 833 35.83 -14.00 -12.86
N GLN A 834 36.01 -12.70 -12.64
CA GLN A 834 35.66 -11.65 -13.60
C GLN A 834 36.63 -11.70 -14.79
N VAL A 835 36.19 -12.23 -15.93
CA VAL A 835 37.06 -12.51 -17.09
C VAL A 835 37.10 -11.34 -18.07
N GLU A 836 38.31 -10.85 -18.30
CA GLU A 836 38.67 -9.99 -19.43
C GLU A 836 39.35 -10.80 -20.53
N THR A 837 39.16 -10.38 -21.79
CA THR A 837 39.82 -10.99 -22.95
C THR A 837 40.48 -9.95 -23.84
N SER A 838 41.64 -10.28 -24.40
CA SER A 838 42.33 -9.48 -25.42
C SER A 838 42.92 -10.36 -26.52
N CYS A 839 42.93 -9.87 -27.75
CA CYS A 839 43.42 -10.56 -28.94
C CYS A 839 44.63 -9.82 -29.52
N VAL A 840 45.83 -10.11 -29.01
CA VAL A 840 47.08 -9.47 -29.46
C VAL A 840 47.87 -10.41 -30.35
N LYS A 841 48.18 -9.98 -31.58
CA LYS A 841 48.88 -10.78 -32.62
C LYS A 841 48.14 -12.09 -32.95
N SER A 842 46.81 -12.04 -33.01
CA SER A 842 45.92 -13.20 -33.23
C SER A 842 46.04 -14.31 -32.16
N VAL A 843 46.45 -13.97 -30.94
CA VAL A 843 46.47 -14.87 -29.78
C VAL A 843 45.53 -14.29 -28.71
N VAL A 844 44.63 -15.11 -28.17
CA VAL A 844 43.72 -14.65 -27.11
C VAL A 844 44.36 -14.83 -25.74
N THR A 845 44.42 -13.77 -24.95
CA THR A 845 44.73 -13.84 -23.52
C THR A 845 43.45 -13.60 -22.74
N VAL A 846 43.20 -14.49 -21.78
CA VAL A 846 42.07 -14.51 -20.87
C VAL A 846 42.63 -14.23 -19.48
N SER A 847 42.14 -13.20 -18.79
CA SER A 847 42.68 -12.76 -17.48
C SER A 847 41.55 -12.38 -16.53
N TRP A 848 41.82 -12.45 -15.23
CA TRP A 848 40.86 -12.13 -14.16
C TRP A 848 41.60 -11.70 -12.89
N GLU A 849 40.88 -11.24 -11.86
CA GLU A 849 41.48 -11.00 -10.54
C GLU A 849 41.66 -12.28 -9.73
N LYS A 850 42.63 -12.29 -8.80
CA LYS A 850 42.92 -13.47 -7.98
C LYS A 850 41.82 -13.70 -6.93
N ILE A 851 41.00 -14.73 -7.14
CA ILE A 851 39.95 -15.16 -6.20
C ILE A 851 40.56 -15.73 -4.90
N THR A 852 40.16 -15.15 -3.77
CA THR A 852 40.58 -15.58 -2.43
C THR A 852 40.10 -17.00 -2.13
N GLY A 853 41.03 -17.87 -1.71
CA GLY A 853 40.78 -19.28 -1.37
C GLY A 853 40.74 -20.25 -2.56
N ALA A 854 40.92 -19.79 -3.80
CA ALA A 854 41.06 -20.69 -4.94
C ALA A 854 42.44 -21.38 -4.94
N SER A 855 42.45 -22.71 -5.14
CA SER A 855 43.68 -23.48 -5.42
C SER A 855 44.18 -23.28 -6.86
N GLY A 856 43.30 -22.81 -7.75
CA GLY A 856 43.58 -22.52 -9.15
C GLY A 856 42.30 -22.24 -9.92
N TYR A 857 42.41 -22.22 -11.25
CA TYR A 857 41.32 -21.91 -12.18
C TYR A 857 41.26 -22.93 -13.32
N ARG A 858 40.06 -23.23 -13.80
CA ARG A 858 39.82 -23.98 -15.04
C ARG A 858 39.25 -23.03 -16.07
N VAL A 859 39.87 -22.97 -17.24
CA VAL A 859 39.47 -22.06 -18.34
C VAL A 859 38.70 -22.87 -19.37
N TYR A 860 37.55 -22.34 -19.78
CA TYR A 860 36.66 -22.97 -20.75
C TYR A 860 36.47 -22.05 -21.96
N ARG A 861 36.21 -22.68 -23.11
CA ARG A 861 35.98 -22.04 -24.40
C ARG A 861 34.81 -22.70 -25.12
N ARG A 862 34.11 -21.93 -25.94
CA ARG A 862 33.10 -22.42 -26.90
C ARG A 862 33.04 -21.53 -28.15
N GLU A 863 32.46 -22.04 -29.24
CA GLU A 863 32.49 -21.39 -30.57
C GLU A 863 31.19 -20.64 -30.88
N SER A 864 30.07 -21.04 -30.27
CA SER A 864 28.77 -20.32 -30.24
C SER A 864 28.23 -20.13 -28.81
N GLU A 865 27.26 -19.23 -28.63
CA GLU A 865 26.54 -19.03 -27.36
C GLU A 865 25.63 -20.20 -26.99
N SER A 866 25.23 -21.00 -27.98
CA SER A 866 24.46 -22.24 -27.82
C SER A 866 25.29 -23.43 -27.33
N ASP A 867 26.61 -23.37 -27.50
CA ASP A 867 27.46 -24.55 -27.35
C ASP A 867 27.80 -24.85 -25.89
N GLY A 868 28.05 -26.13 -25.62
CA GLY A 868 28.59 -26.60 -24.35
C GLY A 868 30.02 -26.09 -24.12
N TRP A 869 30.33 -25.76 -22.86
CA TRP A 869 31.66 -25.31 -22.46
C TRP A 869 32.71 -26.41 -22.54
N THR A 870 33.72 -26.25 -23.40
CA THR A 870 34.88 -27.14 -23.47
C THR A 870 35.99 -26.61 -22.56
N GLN A 871 36.49 -27.42 -21.61
CA GLN A 871 37.65 -27.03 -20.80
C GLN A 871 38.91 -27.07 -21.67
N ILE A 872 39.63 -25.95 -21.77
CA ILE A 872 40.86 -25.83 -22.57
C ILE A 872 42.14 -25.76 -21.72
N ALA A 873 42.03 -25.38 -20.44
CA ALA A 873 43.19 -25.30 -19.56
C ALA A 873 42.83 -25.41 -18.06
N THR A 874 43.86 -25.69 -17.26
CA THR A 874 43.88 -25.48 -15.81
C THR A 874 45.14 -24.69 -15.48
N THR A 875 45.03 -23.65 -14.65
CA THR A 875 46.13 -22.73 -14.31
C THR A 875 46.09 -22.34 -12.83
N SER A 876 47.25 -22.09 -12.23
CA SER A 876 47.37 -21.53 -10.87
C SER A 876 47.48 -19.99 -10.86
N THR A 877 47.79 -19.37 -12.00
CA THR A 877 47.81 -17.91 -12.17
C THR A 877 46.44 -17.41 -12.63
N PRO A 878 46.06 -16.15 -12.34
CA PRO A 878 44.77 -15.61 -12.73
C PRO A 878 44.73 -15.15 -14.20
N SER A 879 45.39 -15.91 -15.08
CA SER A 879 45.43 -15.67 -16.52
C SER A 879 45.82 -16.94 -17.29
N TYR A 880 45.42 -16.98 -18.55
CA TYR A 880 45.74 -18.02 -19.52
C TYR A 880 45.81 -17.45 -20.94
N THR A 881 46.68 -18.01 -21.79
CA THR A 881 46.86 -17.59 -23.19
C THR A 881 46.48 -18.73 -24.13
N ASP A 882 45.35 -18.61 -24.83
CA ASP A 882 44.89 -19.57 -25.83
C ASP A 882 45.64 -19.34 -27.17
N LYS A 883 46.64 -20.19 -27.41
CA LYS A 883 47.42 -20.24 -28.65
C LYS A 883 46.74 -21.03 -29.78
N ASN A 884 45.63 -21.72 -29.47
CA ASN A 884 44.89 -22.59 -30.39
C ASN A 884 43.61 -21.93 -30.92
N ALA A 885 43.34 -20.66 -30.57
CA ALA A 885 42.24 -19.88 -31.09
C ALA A 885 42.49 -19.56 -32.58
N LYS A 886 41.61 -20.03 -33.47
CA LYS A 886 41.71 -19.83 -34.93
C LYS A 886 41.35 -18.40 -35.32
N GLU A 887 42.10 -17.83 -36.25
CA GLU A 887 41.77 -16.54 -36.90
C GLU A 887 40.40 -16.55 -37.58
N GLY A 888 39.68 -15.43 -37.50
CA GLY A 888 38.37 -15.23 -38.11
C GLY A 888 37.20 -15.85 -37.32
N GLN A 889 37.48 -16.66 -36.30
CA GLN A 889 36.48 -17.28 -35.43
C GLN A 889 36.21 -16.41 -34.19
N THR A 890 34.95 -16.34 -33.79
CA THR A 890 34.54 -15.81 -32.47
C THR A 890 34.57 -16.94 -31.45
N TYR A 891 35.15 -16.66 -30.28
CA TYR A 891 35.15 -17.57 -29.14
C TYR A 891 34.63 -16.88 -27.91
N TYR A 892 33.92 -17.62 -27.07
CA TYR A 892 33.48 -17.18 -25.76
C TYR A 892 34.36 -17.88 -24.73
N TYR A 893 34.83 -17.14 -23.73
CA TYR A 893 35.68 -17.64 -22.66
C TYR A 893 35.05 -17.41 -21.29
N THR A 894 35.38 -18.28 -20.35
CA THR A 894 35.02 -18.14 -18.94
C THR A 894 36.03 -18.93 -18.11
N ALA A 895 36.27 -18.49 -16.88
CA ALA A 895 37.18 -19.14 -15.95
C ALA A 895 36.42 -19.49 -14.67
N ARG A 896 36.66 -20.69 -14.14
CA ARG A 896 36.07 -21.14 -12.87
C ARG A 896 37.16 -21.32 -11.84
N ALA A 897 37.08 -20.60 -10.73
CA ALA A 897 37.93 -20.84 -9.56
C ALA A 897 37.61 -22.24 -9.01
N TYR A 898 38.62 -22.98 -8.53
CA TYR A 898 38.41 -24.27 -7.87
C TYR A 898 39.24 -24.42 -6.60
N HIS A 899 38.71 -25.19 -5.65
CA HIS A 899 39.42 -25.60 -4.43
C HIS A 899 38.99 -27.03 -4.08
N GLY A 900 39.92 -27.99 -4.21
CA GLY A 900 39.57 -29.41 -4.19
C GLY A 900 38.59 -29.77 -5.31
N SER A 901 37.44 -30.34 -4.94
CA SER A 901 36.32 -30.65 -5.85
C SER A 901 35.34 -29.49 -6.07
N VAL A 902 35.40 -28.44 -5.25
CA VAL A 902 34.49 -27.27 -5.36
C VAL A 902 34.94 -26.37 -6.51
N LEU A 903 33.98 -25.84 -7.27
CA LEU A 903 34.16 -24.91 -8.38
C LEU A 903 33.23 -23.70 -8.21
N SER A 904 33.66 -22.51 -8.63
CA SER A 904 32.76 -21.36 -8.89
C SER A 904 31.72 -21.69 -9.97
N THR A 905 30.69 -20.86 -10.14
CA THR A 905 29.75 -21.02 -11.27
C THR A 905 30.40 -20.57 -12.58
N TYR A 906 29.65 -20.69 -13.68
CA TYR A 906 29.99 -20.01 -14.93
C TYR A 906 29.53 -18.55 -14.88
N GLU A 907 30.28 -17.69 -15.54
CA GLU A 907 29.87 -16.33 -15.82
C GLU A 907 30.04 -16.06 -17.33
N LEU A 908 29.06 -15.37 -17.92
CA LEU A 908 28.90 -15.22 -19.35
C LEU A 908 29.46 -13.86 -19.79
N PHE A 909 30.59 -13.91 -20.50
CA PHE A 909 31.26 -12.73 -21.05
C PHE A 909 31.04 -12.64 -22.57
N PRO A 910 31.04 -11.42 -23.15
CA PRO A 910 30.89 -11.22 -24.59
C PRO A 910 32.01 -11.93 -25.38
N GLY A 911 31.66 -12.48 -26.54
CA GLY A 911 32.59 -13.24 -27.37
C GLY A 911 33.67 -12.37 -28.01
N ILE A 912 34.91 -12.84 -28.01
CA ILE A 912 36.04 -12.18 -28.66
C ILE A 912 36.29 -12.80 -30.05
N THR A 913 36.35 -11.95 -31.08
CA THR A 913 36.64 -12.37 -32.46
C THR A 913 38.13 -12.28 -32.71
N VAL A 914 38.77 -13.41 -33.04
CA VAL A 914 40.21 -13.44 -33.33
C VAL A 914 40.47 -12.74 -34.66
N LEU A 915 41.09 -11.56 -34.63
CA LEU A 915 41.32 -10.77 -35.84
C LEU A 915 42.22 -11.51 -36.84
N ALA A 916 41.65 -11.80 -38.01
CA ALA A 916 42.35 -12.46 -39.11
C ALA A 916 43.32 -11.52 -39.84
N CYS A 917 44.33 -12.12 -40.46
CA CYS A 917 45.31 -11.46 -41.32
C CYS A 917 44.66 -10.81 -42.56
N PRO A 918 44.78 -9.47 -42.77
CA PRO A 918 44.24 -8.83 -43.97
C PRO A 918 45.07 -9.16 -45.21
N GLU A 919 44.62 -10.09 -46.05
CA GLU A 919 45.24 -10.31 -47.36
C GLU A 919 45.15 -9.04 -48.22
N PHE A 920 46.30 -8.57 -48.73
CA PHE A 920 46.38 -7.34 -49.52
C PHE A 920 47.07 -7.52 -50.88
N THR A 921 46.59 -6.81 -51.88
CA THR A 921 47.24 -6.60 -53.19
C THR A 921 47.97 -5.26 -53.22
N MET A 922 48.96 -5.13 -54.09
CA MET A 922 49.64 -3.86 -54.35
C MET A 922 49.60 -3.54 -55.84
N THR A 923 49.34 -2.29 -56.18
CA THR A 923 49.37 -1.77 -57.55
C THR A 923 50.14 -0.47 -57.59
N ASN A 924 51.01 -0.31 -58.59
CA ASN A 924 51.58 1.00 -58.93
C ASN A 924 50.44 1.89 -59.45
N GLY A 925 50.23 3.04 -58.81
CA GLY A 925 49.32 4.09 -59.24
C GLY A 925 50.10 5.30 -59.76
N THR A 926 49.40 6.27 -60.35
CA THR A 926 50.01 7.45 -61.00
C THR A 926 50.89 8.30 -60.07
N ASN A 927 50.68 8.22 -58.75
CA ASN A 927 51.41 8.99 -57.74
C ASN A 927 51.74 8.16 -56.48
N GLY A 928 52.15 6.89 -56.63
CA GLY A 928 52.61 6.06 -55.50
C GLY A 928 52.12 4.61 -55.54
N VAL A 929 52.35 3.87 -54.44
CA VAL A 929 51.92 2.46 -54.32
C VAL A 929 50.57 2.38 -53.60
N THR A 930 49.55 1.84 -54.26
CA THR A 930 48.26 1.54 -53.63
C THR A 930 48.29 0.13 -53.04
N VAL A 931 48.04 0.03 -51.74
CA VAL A 931 47.87 -1.21 -50.98
C VAL A 931 46.36 -1.36 -50.70
N ALA A 932 45.76 -2.49 -51.06
CA ALA A 932 44.31 -2.72 -50.90
C ALA A 932 44.02 -4.13 -50.38
N TRP A 933 43.04 -4.27 -49.49
CA TRP A 933 42.72 -5.52 -48.78
C TRP A 933 41.20 -5.74 -48.68
N LYS A 934 40.77 -6.94 -48.27
CA LYS A 934 39.37 -7.22 -47.95
C LYS A 934 39.05 -6.85 -46.49
N LYS A 935 37.78 -6.54 -46.21
CA LYS A 935 37.31 -6.29 -44.84
C LYS A 935 37.47 -7.56 -43.99
N ILE A 936 38.09 -7.43 -42.83
CA ILE A 936 38.19 -8.45 -41.79
C ILE A 936 37.05 -8.26 -40.78
N THR A 937 36.35 -9.34 -40.44
CA THR A 937 35.31 -9.36 -39.41
C THR A 937 35.88 -8.96 -38.05
N GLY A 938 35.19 -8.08 -37.32
CA GLY A 938 35.64 -7.53 -36.04
C GLY A 938 36.65 -6.37 -36.14
N ALA A 939 37.31 -6.16 -37.28
CA ALA A 939 38.27 -5.07 -37.44
C ALA A 939 37.58 -3.70 -37.62
N GLN A 940 37.95 -2.74 -36.77
CA GLN A 940 37.50 -1.34 -36.82
C GLN A 940 38.39 -0.50 -37.72
N THR A 941 39.70 -0.70 -37.63
CA THR A 941 40.72 0.02 -38.41
C THR A 941 41.80 -0.93 -38.95
N TYR A 942 42.59 -0.43 -39.87
CA TYR A 942 43.73 -1.12 -40.46
C TYR A 942 44.94 -0.21 -40.42
N ARG A 943 46.07 -0.75 -39.96
CA ARG A 943 47.36 -0.05 -39.98
C ARG A 943 48.22 -0.59 -41.11
N VAL A 944 48.68 0.32 -41.97
CA VAL A 944 49.57 0.01 -43.08
C VAL A 944 51.00 0.36 -42.65
N TYR A 945 51.90 -0.62 -42.77
CA TYR A 945 53.31 -0.46 -42.44
C TYR A 945 54.18 -0.62 -43.67
N ARG A 946 55.29 0.11 -43.72
CA ARG A 946 56.31 0.06 -44.77
C ARG A 946 57.70 -0.07 -44.16
N ARG A 947 58.61 -0.69 -44.92
CA ARG A 947 60.06 -0.66 -44.70
C ARG A 947 60.81 -0.80 -46.03
N THR A 948 62.09 -0.45 -46.05
CA THR A 948 62.97 -0.47 -47.24
C THR A 948 63.92 -1.68 -47.30
N SER A 949 63.96 -2.52 -46.25
CA SER A 949 64.77 -3.75 -46.22
C SER A 949 64.00 -4.93 -45.63
N ALA A 950 64.42 -6.15 -45.97
CA ALA A 950 63.75 -7.39 -45.54
C ALA A 950 63.84 -7.67 -44.02
N THR A 951 64.80 -7.04 -43.33
CA THR A 951 65.05 -7.21 -41.88
C THR A 951 64.83 -5.95 -41.06
N GLY A 952 64.60 -4.79 -41.69
CA GLY A 952 64.39 -3.52 -40.99
C GLY A 952 63.08 -3.46 -40.21
N SER A 953 63.04 -2.53 -39.25
CA SER A 953 61.85 -2.20 -38.46
C SER A 953 60.72 -1.66 -39.34
N TRP A 954 59.47 -1.92 -38.93
CA TRP A 954 58.28 -1.40 -39.58
C TRP A 954 58.01 0.05 -39.21
N THR A 955 57.90 0.93 -40.20
CA THR A 955 57.33 2.28 -40.04
C THR A 955 55.84 2.23 -40.32
N GLN A 956 55.00 2.71 -39.40
CA GLN A 956 53.58 2.91 -39.67
C GLN A 956 53.41 4.11 -40.62
N LEU A 957 52.70 3.92 -41.73
CA LEU A 957 52.37 5.02 -42.64
C LEU A 957 51.04 5.68 -42.30
N THR A 958 50.06 4.88 -41.90
CA THR A 958 48.71 5.36 -41.64
C THR A 958 47.93 4.37 -40.78
N GLU A 959 46.82 4.84 -40.24
CA GLU A 959 45.70 4.05 -39.75
C GLU A 959 44.43 4.52 -40.46
N VAL A 960 43.69 3.60 -41.08
CA VAL A 960 42.50 3.90 -41.87
C VAL A 960 41.39 2.89 -41.59
N SER A 961 40.14 3.32 -41.61
CA SER A 961 38.96 2.44 -41.65
C SER A 961 38.64 1.93 -43.06
N GLY A 962 39.15 2.62 -44.09
CA GLY A 962 39.03 2.22 -45.49
C GLY A 962 39.81 0.94 -45.83
N LEU A 963 39.43 0.31 -46.94
CA LEU A 963 40.00 -0.97 -47.40
C LEU A 963 41.17 -0.82 -48.38
N SER A 964 41.67 0.41 -48.56
CA SER A 964 42.85 0.69 -49.36
C SER A 964 43.55 1.96 -48.91
N TYR A 965 44.85 2.05 -49.18
CA TYR A 965 45.68 3.23 -48.93
C TYR A 965 46.71 3.40 -50.05
N THR A 966 46.86 4.63 -50.56
CA THR A 966 47.92 4.97 -51.52
C THR A 966 49.06 5.68 -50.80
N ASP A 967 50.20 5.00 -50.72
CA ASP A 967 51.45 5.57 -50.25
C ASP A 967 52.05 6.48 -51.33
N LYS A 968 51.66 7.76 -51.26
CA LYS A 968 52.18 8.84 -52.12
C LYS A 968 53.61 9.27 -51.78
N THR A 969 54.23 8.68 -50.74
CA THR A 969 55.61 9.00 -50.32
C THR A 969 56.63 7.99 -50.84
N ALA A 970 56.18 6.97 -51.58
CA ALA A 970 57.05 6.01 -52.25
C ALA A 970 57.86 6.72 -53.35
N LYS A 971 59.19 6.59 -53.32
CA LYS A 971 60.09 7.16 -54.33
C LYS A 971 60.37 6.19 -55.47
N SER A 972 60.37 6.69 -56.70
CA SER A 972 60.60 5.92 -57.91
C SER A 972 61.95 5.18 -57.87
N GLY A 973 61.95 3.95 -58.34
CA GLY A 973 63.08 3.02 -58.29
C GLY A 973 63.40 2.42 -56.92
N THR A 974 62.69 2.79 -55.84
CA THR A 974 62.88 2.18 -54.52
C THR A 974 62.00 0.94 -54.35
N THR A 975 62.60 -0.16 -53.88
CA THR A 975 61.87 -1.36 -53.49
C THR A 975 61.38 -1.23 -52.05
N TYR A 976 60.06 -1.35 -51.85
CA TYR A 976 59.42 -1.27 -50.55
C TYR A 976 58.80 -2.62 -50.18
N TYR A 977 58.73 -2.88 -48.87
CA TYR A 977 58.00 -3.99 -48.28
C TYR A 977 56.80 -3.40 -47.54
N TYR A 978 55.61 -3.96 -47.76
CA TYR A 978 54.41 -3.56 -47.04
C TYR A 978 53.84 -4.72 -46.22
N THR A 979 53.08 -4.37 -45.19
CA THR A 979 52.18 -5.27 -44.48
C THR A 979 51.00 -4.47 -43.95
N VAL A 980 49.84 -5.12 -43.88
CA VAL A 980 48.61 -4.57 -43.28
C VAL A 980 48.28 -5.40 -42.05
N ARG A 981 47.75 -4.75 -41.01
CA ARG A 981 47.22 -5.42 -39.81
C ARG A 981 45.83 -4.88 -39.50
N ALA A 982 44.91 -5.77 -39.15
CA ALA A 982 43.59 -5.41 -38.63
C ALA A 982 43.71 -5.04 -37.15
N TYR A 983 42.93 -4.04 -36.72
CA TYR A 983 42.86 -3.55 -35.35
C TYR A 983 41.41 -3.36 -34.89
N ALA A 984 41.18 -3.59 -33.60
CA ALA A 984 39.93 -3.27 -32.89
C ALA A 984 40.31 -2.74 -31.50
N GLY A 985 40.39 -1.42 -31.35
CA GLY A 985 41.05 -0.81 -30.18
C GLY A 985 42.52 -1.27 -30.04
N SER A 986 42.84 -1.91 -28.92
CA SER A 986 44.17 -2.51 -28.64
C SER A 986 44.39 -3.87 -29.32
N ASP A 987 43.32 -4.57 -29.68
CA ASP A 987 43.41 -5.89 -30.31
C ASP A 987 43.93 -5.77 -31.74
N SER A 988 44.69 -6.78 -32.16
CA SER A 988 45.38 -6.76 -33.44
C SER A 988 45.65 -8.14 -34.04
N SER A 989 45.48 -8.26 -35.36
CA SER A 989 45.95 -9.43 -36.11
C SER A 989 47.47 -9.54 -36.01
N ARG A 990 48.06 -10.72 -36.26
CA ARG A 990 49.51 -10.82 -36.50
C ARG A 990 49.94 -10.03 -37.76
N TYR A 991 51.25 -9.83 -37.92
CA TYR A 991 51.82 -9.42 -39.20
C TYR A 991 51.66 -10.54 -40.22
N ILE A 992 51.35 -10.19 -41.46
CA ILE A 992 51.18 -11.17 -42.54
C ILE A 992 52.50 -11.33 -43.32
N SER A 993 52.59 -12.35 -44.19
CA SER A 993 53.71 -12.52 -45.11
C SER A 993 53.96 -11.25 -45.94
N THR A 994 55.16 -10.67 -45.82
CA THR A 994 55.48 -9.39 -46.44
C THR A 994 55.45 -9.49 -47.97
N ARG A 995 54.68 -8.63 -48.62
CA ARG A 995 54.76 -8.45 -50.07
C ARG A 995 55.66 -7.26 -50.37
N THR A 996 56.40 -7.34 -51.47
CA THR A 996 57.28 -6.27 -51.94
C THR A 996 56.92 -5.81 -53.34
N THR A 997 57.12 -4.52 -53.61
CA THR A 997 57.06 -3.94 -54.96
C THR A 997 58.09 -2.82 -55.06
N ILE A 998 58.61 -2.63 -56.27
CA ILE A 998 59.24 -1.38 -56.68
C ILE A 998 58.17 -0.37 -57.08
N PHE A 999 58.37 0.91 -56.79
CA PHE A 999 57.55 1.99 -57.35
C PHE A 999 58.21 2.51 -58.63
N LEU A 1000 57.43 2.70 -59.70
CA LEU A 1000 57.88 3.25 -60.98
C LEU A 1000 56.94 4.38 -61.40
N GLU A 1001 57.50 5.58 -61.56
CA GLU A 1001 56.81 6.72 -62.17
C GLU A 1001 56.45 6.46 -63.64
N ASN A 1002 55.47 7.22 -64.13
CA ASN A 1002 55.07 7.17 -65.53
C ASN A 1002 56.08 7.92 -66.43
N PRO A 1003 56.49 7.33 -67.57
CA PRO A 1003 57.20 8.04 -68.62
C PRO A 1003 56.40 9.21 -69.21
N GLN A 1004 56.96 10.42 -69.13
CA GLN A 1004 56.45 11.62 -69.79
C GLN A 1004 56.84 11.59 -71.28
N VAL A 1005 55.89 11.32 -72.18
CA VAL A 1005 56.17 11.04 -73.61
C VAL A 1005 56.02 12.26 -74.50
N GLU A 1006 57.07 12.56 -75.26
CA GLU A 1006 57.06 13.50 -76.37
C GLU A 1006 57.04 12.76 -77.71
N THR A 1007 56.46 13.38 -78.76
CA THR A 1007 56.33 12.78 -80.09
C THR A 1007 56.75 13.76 -81.19
N SER A 1008 57.48 13.29 -82.20
CA SER A 1008 57.87 14.07 -83.39
C SER A 1008 57.74 13.22 -84.66
N CYS A 1009 57.41 13.85 -85.80
CA CYS A 1009 57.27 13.18 -87.09
C CYS A 1009 58.13 13.85 -88.17
N VAL A 1010 59.34 13.34 -88.39
CA VAL A 1010 60.29 13.90 -89.35
C VAL A 1010 60.51 12.93 -90.50
N LYS A 1011 60.32 13.39 -91.75
CA LYS A 1011 60.42 12.56 -92.97
C LYS A 1011 59.43 11.37 -92.97
N GLY A 1012 58.20 11.59 -92.49
CA GLY A 1012 57.18 10.54 -92.44
C GLY A 1012 57.59 9.34 -91.57
N VAL A 1013 58.26 9.61 -90.45
CA VAL A 1013 58.64 8.60 -89.44
C VAL A 1013 58.38 9.21 -88.06
N VAL A 1014 57.61 8.52 -87.22
CA VAL A 1014 57.32 8.99 -85.85
C VAL A 1014 58.41 8.52 -84.91
N THR A 1015 58.99 9.44 -84.15
CA THR A 1015 59.86 9.13 -83.01
C THR A 1015 59.20 9.63 -81.74
N ILE A 1016 59.22 8.77 -80.73
CA ILE A 1016 58.72 9.07 -79.38
C ILE A 1016 59.88 8.99 -78.38
N SER A 1017 59.86 9.85 -77.37
CA SER A 1017 60.93 9.97 -76.37
C SER A 1017 60.37 10.37 -75.00
N TRP A 1018 61.10 10.07 -73.93
CA TRP A 1018 60.76 10.42 -72.55
C TRP A 1018 62.02 10.57 -71.70
N GLU A 1019 61.89 11.02 -70.45
CA GLU A 1019 63.01 10.99 -69.50
C GLU A 1019 63.23 9.58 -68.91
N LYS A 1020 64.47 9.25 -68.56
CA LYS A 1020 64.82 7.93 -68.01
C LYS A 1020 64.25 7.76 -66.60
N ILE A 1021 63.23 6.91 -66.45
CA ILE A 1021 62.63 6.56 -65.16
C ILE A 1021 63.61 5.73 -64.31
N THR A 1022 63.84 6.19 -63.08
CA THR A 1022 64.74 5.54 -62.12
C THR A 1022 64.22 4.15 -61.72
N GLY A 1023 65.09 3.14 -61.78
CA GLY A 1023 64.74 1.75 -61.45
C GLY A 1023 63.91 1.01 -62.50
N ALA A 1024 63.60 1.60 -63.66
CA ALA A 1024 63.03 0.87 -64.78
C ALA A 1024 64.10 -0.03 -65.45
N SER A 1025 63.77 -1.31 -65.69
CA SER A 1025 64.56 -2.21 -66.53
C SER A 1025 64.40 -1.90 -68.03
N GLY A 1026 63.33 -1.20 -68.39
CA GLY A 1026 63.02 -0.78 -69.75
C GLY A 1026 61.61 -0.20 -69.83
N TYR A 1027 61.11 -0.04 -71.05
CA TYR A 1027 59.83 0.55 -71.37
C TYR A 1027 59.06 -0.29 -72.38
N ARG A 1028 57.74 -0.40 -72.20
CA ARG A 1028 56.83 -0.95 -73.19
C ARG A 1028 56.11 0.21 -73.87
N VAL A 1029 56.20 0.27 -75.20
CA VAL A 1029 55.58 1.31 -76.02
C VAL A 1029 54.26 0.79 -76.56
N TYR A 1030 53.22 1.60 -76.43
CA TYR A 1030 51.90 1.31 -76.95
C TYR A 1030 51.46 2.38 -77.95
N ARG A 1031 50.67 1.96 -78.93
CA ARG A 1031 50.04 2.80 -79.95
C ARG A 1031 48.56 2.47 -80.07
N ARG A 1032 47.77 3.43 -80.51
CA ARG A 1032 46.37 3.26 -80.94
C ARG A 1032 45.98 4.31 -81.99
N GLU A 1033 44.88 4.09 -82.70
CA GLU A 1033 44.48 4.89 -83.87
C GLU A 1033 43.37 5.91 -83.53
N SER A 1034 42.54 5.61 -82.52
CA SER A 1034 41.57 6.53 -81.88
C SER A 1034 41.80 6.64 -80.36
N GLU A 1035 41.24 7.68 -79.73
CA GLU A 1035 41.25 7.87 -78.26
C GLU A 1035 40.38 6.86 -77.50
N SER A 1036 39.43 6.23 -78.17
CA SER A 1036 38.58 5.17 -77.61
C SER A 1036 39.23 3.78 -77.69
N ASP A 1037 40.28 3.63 -78.49
CA ASP A 1037 40.85 2.31 -78.80
C ASP A 1037 41.68 1.74 -77.65
N ARG A 1038 41.73 0.41 -77.60
CA ARG A 1038 42.61 -0.32 -76.70
C ARG A 1038 44.08 -0.13 -77.13
N TRP A 1039 44.92 0.18 -76.16
CA TRP A 1039 46.37 0.28 -76.34
C TRP A 1039 46.96 -1.03 -76.88
N THR A 1040 47.56 -0.97 -78.08
CA THR A 1040 48.31 -2.08 -78.68
C THR A 1040 49.79 -1.90 -78.40
N GLN A 1041 50.44 -2.89 -77.80
CA GLN A 1041 51.90 -2.83 -77.58
C GLN A 1041 52.62 -2.98 -78.93
N ILE A 1042 53.41 -1.98 -79.32
CA ILE A 1042 54.16 -2.00 -80.59
C ILE A 1042 55.66 -2.24 -80.42
N ALA A 1043 56.21 -1.99 -79.23
CA ALA A 1043 57.63 -2.24 -78.95
C ALA A 1043 57.92 -2.45 -77.46
N THR A 1044 59.11 -2.97 -77.19
CA THR A 1044 59.77 -2.92 -75.87
C THR A 1044 61.20 -2.42 -76.11
N THR A 1045 61.64 -1.46 -75.31
CA THR A 1045 62.94 -0.78 -75.48
C THR A 1045 63.62 -0.58 -74.13
N SER A 1046 64.95 -0.64 -74.10
CA SER A 1046 65.76 -0.29 -72.93
C SER A 1046 66.19 1.19 -72.93
N THR A 1047 66.14 1.87 -74.08
CA THR A 1047 66.39 3.31 -74.20
C THR A 1047 65.10 4.10 -73.96
N PRO A 1048 65.18 5.36 -73.49
CA PRO A 1048 63.99 6.17 -73.23
C PRO A 1048 63.44 6.83 -74.51
N SER A 1049 63.45 6.08 -75.60
CA SER A 1049 62.96 6.49 -76.92
C SER A 1049 62.69 5.28 -77.81
N TYR A 1050 61.81 5.48 -78.79
CA TYR A 1050 61.48 4.50 -79.83
C TYR A 1050 61.07 5.19 -81.13
N THR A 1051 61.43 4.62 -82.28
CA THR A 1051 61.06 5.13 -83.60
C THR A 1051 60.10 4.16 -84.29
N ASP A 1052 58.84 4.59 -84.44
CA ASP A 1052 57.83 3.82 -85.16
C ASP A 1052 57.95 4.04 -86.68
N LYS A 1053 58.58 3.06 -87.32
CA LYS A 1053 58.72 2.97 -88.79
C LYS A 1053 57.47 2.39 -89.48
N SER A 1054 56.48 1.90 -88.72
CA SER A 1054 55.25 1.28 -89.23
C SER A 1054 54.06 2.25 -89.28
N ALA A 1055 54.20 3.44 -88.72
CA ALA A 1055 53.19 4.49 -88.76
C ALA A 1055 52.93 4.91 -90.23
N LYS A 1056 51.68 4.80 -90.68
CA LYS A 1056 51.27 5.09 -92.06
C LYS A 1056 51.09 6.60 -92.28
N GLU A 1057 51.48 7.07 -93.46
CA GLU A 1057 51.19 8.43 -93.93
C GLU A 1057 49.67 8.68 -93.99
N GLY A 1058 49.23 9.89 -93.63
CA GLY A 1058 47.83 10.30 -93.55
C GLY A 1058 47.10 9.94 -92.24
N GLN A 1059 47.65 9.06 -91.41
CA GLN A 1059 47.00 8.57 -90.18
C GLN A 1059 47.46 9.34 -88.92
N THR A 1060 46.53 9.56 -88.00
CA THR A 1060 46.82 10.01 -86.63
C THR A 1060 47.00 8.82 -85.70
N TYR A 1061 48.03 8.88 -84.87
CA TYR A 1061 48.33 7.85 -83.87
C TYR A 1061 48.55 8.48 -82.50
N TYR A 1062 48.08 7.80 -81.46
CA TYR A 1062 48.33 8.15 -80.06
C TYR A 1062 49.36 7.16 -79.50
N TYR A 1063 50.33 7.68 -78.75
CA TYR A 1063 51.42 6.88 -78.15
C TYR A 1063 51.46 7.05 -76.64
N THR A 1064 51.96 6.03 -75.95
CA THR A 1064 52.29 6.08 -74.53
C THR A 1064 53.37 5.04 -74.22
N ALA A 1065 54.17 5.28 -73.18
CA ALA A 1065 55.21 4.37 -72.74
C ALA A 1065 55.00 4.01 -71.28
N ARG A 1066 55.22 2.74 -70.92
CA ARG A 1066 55.14 2.27 -69.52
C ARG A 1066 56.49 1.76 -69.08
N ALA A 1067 57.04 2.33 -68.02
CA ALA A 1067 58.23 1.81 -67.37
C ALA A 1067 57.92 0.43 -66.79
N TYR A 1068 58.85 -0.53 -66.90
CA TYR A 1068 58.70 -1.84 -66.28
C TYR A 1068 59.98 -2.28 -65.56
N HIS A 1069 59.80 -3.08 -64.51
CA HIS A 1069 60.89 -3.74 -63.79
C HIS A 1069 60.42 -5.14 -63.36
N GLY A 1070 60.94 -6.17 -64.02
CA GLY A 1070 60.37 -7.52 -63.94
C GLY A 1070 58.91 -7.55 -64.43
N SER A 1071 57.99 -8.02 -63.59
CA SER A 1071 56.55 -8.02 -63.85
C SER A 1071 55.83 -6.71 -63.47
N VAL A 1072 56.49 -5.81 -62.75
CA VAL A 1072 55.91 -4.52 -62.33
C VAL A 1072 55.92 -3.54 -63.51
N LEU A 1073 54.83 -2.80 -63.67
CA LEU A 1073 54.63 -1.76 -64.69
C LEU A 1073 54.12 -0.47 -64.04
N SER A 1074 54.57 0.69 -64.52
CA SER A 1074 53.94 2.00 -64.26
C SER A 1074 52.49 2.04 -64.83
N THR A 1075 51.73 3.10 -64.56
CA THR A 1075 50.38 3.26 -65.13
C THR A 1075 50.44 3.74 -66.58
N TYR A 1076 49.28 4.00 -67.19
CA TYR A 1076 49.19 4.68 -68.49
C TYR A 1076 49.12 6.19 -68.28
N GLU A 1077 49.64 6.94 -69.24
CA GLU A 1077 49.46 8.39 -69.33
C GLU A 1077 48.99 8.76 -70.74
N LEU A 1078 48.00 9.65 -70.81
CA LEU A 1078 47.30 10.02 -72.04
C LEU A 1078 48.02 11.21 -72.70
N PHE A 1079 48.66 10.96 -73.83
CA PHE A 1079 49.29 11.98 -74.65
C PHE A 1079 48.47 12.31 -75.90
N PRO A 1080 48.49 13.57 -76.37
CA PRO A 1080 47.79 13.99 -77.59
C PRO A 1080 48.34 13.25 -78.83
N GLY A 1081 47.47 13.03 -79.82
CA GLY A 1081 47.80 12.29 -81.03
C GLY A 1081 48.68 13.06 -82.01
N ILE A 1082 49.52 12.34 -82.76
CA ILE A 1082 50.38 12.89 -83.81
C ILE A 1082 49.94 12.36 -85.20
N THR A 1083 49.72 13.26 -86.14
CA THR A 1083 49.39 12.94 -87.54
C THR A 1083 50.66 12.81 -88.39
N VAL A 1084 50.80 11.69 -89.09
CA VAL A 1084 51.88 11.49 -90.05
C VAL A 1084 51.53 12.18 -91.37
N LEU A 1085 52.23 13.26 -91.70
CA LEU A 1085 51.94 14.02 -92.93
C LEU A 1085 52.29 13.20 -94.19
N ALA A 1086 51.32 13.07 -95.10
CA ALA A 1086 51.51 12.43 -96.40
C ALA A 1086 52.32 13.30 -97.37
N CYS A 1087 52.95 12.65 -98.34
CA CYS A 1087 53.67 13.35 -99.42
C CYS A 1087 52.66 14.07 -100.36
N PRO A 1088 52.81 15.39 -100.61
CA PRO A 1088 51.91 16.11 -101.51
C PRO A 1088 52.19 15.74 -102.97
N GLU A 1089 51.22 15.08 -103.62
CA GLU A 1089 51.24 14.88 -105.07
C GLU A 1089 51.15 16.23 -105.77
N PHE A 1090 51.99 16.48 -106.78
CA PHE A 1090 52.03 17.76 -107.47
C PHE A 1090 52.12 17.65 -108.99
N THR A 1091 51.45 18.54 -109.72
CA THR A 1091 51.55 18.73 -111.17
C THR A 1091 52.46 19.92 -111.50
N MET A 1092 52.91 20.00 -112.75
CA MET A 1092 53.69 21.13 -113.26
C MET A 1092 53.23 21.54 -114.64
N THR A 1093 53.17 22.84 -114.89
CA THR A 1093 52.81 23.41 -116.19
C THR A 1093 53.73 24.58 -116.55
N ASN A 1094 54.18 24.62 -117.81
CA ASN A 1094 54.82 25.81 -118.38
C ASN A 1094 53.76 26.89 -118.61
N GLY A 1095 54.04 28.12 -118.19
CA GLY A 1095 53.24 29.30 -118.50
C GLY A 1095 54.13 30.47 -118.93
N THR A 1096 53.51 31.54 -119.43
CA THR A 1096 54.20 32.75 -119.94
C THR A 1096 55.08 33.48 -118.91
N ASN A 1097 55.02 33.09 -117.63
CA ASN A 1097 55.77 33.68 -116.52
C ASN A 1097 56.56 32.62 -115.71
N GLY A 1098 56.92 31.48 -116.30
CA GLY A 1098 57.71 30.42 -115.66
C GLY A 1098 56.94 29.12 -115.39
N VAL A 1099 57.49 28.27 -114.53
CA VAL A 1099 56.91 26.95 -114.21
C VAL A 1099 55.97 27.07 -113.01
N THR A 1100 54.70 26.69 -113.17
CA THR A 1100 53.77 26.57 -112.05
C THR A 1100 53.77 25.14 -111.52
N VAL A 1101 53.96 24.99 -110.21
CA VAL A 1101 53.90 23.74 -109.45
C VAL A 1101 52.64 23.80 -108.58
N ALA A 1102 51.74 22.83 -108.66
CA ALA A 1102 50.46 22.82 -107.92
C ALA A 1102 50.19 21.43 -107.31
N TRP A 1103 49.57 21.37 -106.13
CA TRP A 1103 49.37 20.14 -105.35
C TRP A 1103 48.06 20.13 -104.57
N GLU A 1104 47.62 18.97 -104.12
CA GLU A 1104 46.43 18.86 -103.27
C GLU A 1104 46.74 19.07 -101.78
N LYS A 1105 45.71 19.39 -101.00
CA LYS A 1105 45.84 19.66 -99.57
C LYS A 1105 46.08 18.37 -98.78
N VAL A 1106 47.26 18.23 -98.19
CA VAL A 1106 47.60 17.15 -97.27
C VAL A 1106 46.93 17.38 -95.91
N THR A 1107 46.21 16.37 -95.42
CA THR A 1107 45.59 16.38 -94.08
C THR A 1107 46.64 16.61 -92.98
N GLY A 1108 46.37 17.55 -92.08
CA GLY A 1108 47.27 17.94 -91.00
C GLY A 1108 48.38 18.92 -91.39
N ALA A 1109 48.61 19.19 -92.68
CA ALA A 1109 49.62 20.13 -93.13
C ALA A 1109 49.17 21.60 -92.99
N GLN A 1110 50.08 22.44 -92.50
CA GLN A 1110 49.91 23.89 -92.32
C GLN A 1110 50.59 24.66 -93.47
N THR A 1111 51.75 24.20 -93.92
CA THR A 1111 52.54 24.81 -94.99
C THR A 1111 53.16 23.75 -95.90
N TYR A 1112 53.61 24.18 -97.07
CA TYR A 1112 54.28 23.37 -98.08
C TYR A 1112 55.55 24.07 -98.53
N ARG A 1113 56.64 23.31 -98.64
CA ARG A 1113 57.91 23.80 -99.18
C ARG A 1113 58.12 23.23 -100.57
N VAL A 1114 58.39 24.11 -101.53
CA VAL A 1114 58.71 23.75 -102.91
C VAL A 1114 60.21 23.80 -103.08
N TYR A 1115 60.78 22.73 -103.63
CA TYR A 1115 62.21 22.60 -103.90
C TYR A 1115 62.45 22.41 -105.39
N ARG A 1116 63.61 22.88 -105.86
CA ARG A 1116 64.07 22.77 -107.25
C ARG A 1116 65.54 22.37 -107.32
N ARG A 1117 65.91 21.65 -108.37
CA ARG A 1117 67.30 21.41 -108.79
C ARG A 1117 67.41 21.37 -110.33
N THR A 1118 68.63 21.54 -110.85
CA THR A 1118 68.93 21.59 -112.30
C THR A 1118 69.50 20.28 -112.88
N SER A 1119 69.73 19.26 -112.04
CA SER A 1119 70.18 17.94 -112.46
C SER A 1119 69.57 16.84 -111.58
N ALA A 1120 69.45 15.61 -112.10
CA ALA A 1120 68.87 14.46 -111.41
C ALA A 1120 69.63 14.03 -110.13
N THR A 1121 70.87 14.50 -109.94
CA THR A 1121 71.71 14.20 -108.78
C THR A 1121 72.08 15.43 -107.95
N GLY A 1122 71.65 16.63 -108.36
CA GLY A 1122 71.92 17.87 -107.65
C GLY A 1122 71.19 18.00 -106.31
N SER A 1123 71.74 18.82 -105.41
CA SER A 1123 71.11 19.19 -104.14
C SER A 1123 69.83 20.00 -104.35
N TRP A 1124 68.84 19.79 -103.49
CA TRP A 1124 67.58 20.52 -103.48
C TRP A 1124 67.74 21.96 -102.96
N THR A 1125 67.44 22.96 -103.79
CA THR A 1125 67.28 24.35 -103.36
C THR A 1125 65.82 24.60 -103.00
N GLN A 1126 65.53 25.08 -101.78
CA GLN A 1126 64.19 25.54 -101.43
C GLN A 1126 63.88 26.84 -102.17
N LEU A 1127 62.76 26.90 -102.88
CA LEU A 1127 62.30 28.10 -103.57
C LEU A 1127 61.37 28.94 -102.70
N THR A 1128 60.49 28.28 -101.96
CA THR A 1128 59.49 28.96 -101.14
C THR A 1128 58.96 28.06 -100.02
N GLU A 1129 58.28 28.68 -99.06
CA GLU A 1129 57.32 28.04 -98.17
C GLU A 1129 56.00 28.79 -98.30
N VAL A 1130 54.92 28.08 -98.61
CA VAL A 1130 53.59 28.65 -98.83
C VAL A 1130 52.51 27.80 -98.16
N SER A 1131 51.45 28.42 -97.67
CA SER A 1131 50.20 27.75 -97.29
C SER A 1131 49.28 27.49 -98.48
N ASN A 1132 49.48 28.22 -99.59
CA ASN A 1132 48.76 28.03 -100.85
C ASN A 1132 49.07 26.67 -101.48
N LEU A 1133 48.13 26.17 -102.28
CA LEU A 1133 48.21 24.88 -102.98
C LEU A 1133 48.95 24.94 -104.33
N SER A 1134 49.57 26.07 -104.66
CA SER A 1134 50.39 26.23 -105.86
C SER A 1134 51.42 27.34 -105.70
N TYR A 1135 52.49 27.24 -106.48
CA TYR A 1135 53.56 28.23 -106.58
C TYR A 1135 54.10 28.32 -108.01
N THR A 1136 54.23 29.53 -108.55
CA THR A 1136 54.87 29.78 -109.84
C THR A 1136 56.33 30.20 -109.63
N ASP A 1137 57.25 29.35 -110.06
CA ASP A 1137 58.67 29.67 -110.15
C ASP A 1137 58.95 30.53 -111.38
N LYS A 1138 58.90 31.84 -111.17
CA LYS A 1138 59.25 32.87 -112.16
C LYS A 1138 60.76 32.96 -112.46
N THR A 1139 61.60 32.19 -111.77
CA THR A 1139 63.07 32.21 -111.95
C THR A 1139 63.56 31.07 -112.85
N ALA A 1140 62.68 30.19 -113.28
CA ALA A 1140 62.98 29.15 -114.27
C ALA A 1140 63.29 29.79 -115.64
N LYS A 1141 64.45 29.46 -116.22
CA LYS A 1141 64.88 29.99 -117.53
C LYS A 1141 64.46 29.04 -118.66
N SER A 1142 63.89 29.59 -119.73
CA SER A 1142 63.57 28.85 -120.96
C SER A 1142 64.81 28.11 -121.50
N GLY A 1143 64.59 26.92 -122.04
CA GLY A 1143 65.63 25.99 -122.50
C GLY A 1143 66.30 25.15 -121.41
N THR A 1144 66.04 25.43 -120.12
CA THR A 1144 66.60 24.66 -119.00
C THR A 1144 65.62 23.61 -118.49
N THR A 1145 66.10 22.38 -118.23
CA THR A 1145 65.30 21.34 -117.54
C THR A 1145 65.46 21.48 -116.03
N TYR A 1146 64.34 21.57 -115.33
CA TYR A 1146 64.28 21.63 -113.87
C TYR A 1146 63.55 20.41 -113.31
N TYR A 1147 63.97 20.00 -112.11
CA TYR A 1147 63.34 18.97 -111.31
C TYR A 1147 62.74 19.68 -110.10
N TYR A 1148 61.48 19.37 -109.78
CA TYR A 1148 60.82 19.91 -108.58
C TYR A 1148 60.42 18.78 -107.63
N THR A 1149 60.26 19.12 -106.35
CA THR A 1149 59.50 18.32 -105.37
C THR A 1149 58.79 19.26 -104.41
N VAL A 1150 57.63 18.83 -103.93
CA VAL A 1150 56.88 19.51 -102.87
C VAL A 1150 56.94 18.66 -101.61
N ARG A 1151 56.86 19.30 -100.44
CA ARG A 1151 56.88 18.64 -99.13
C ARG A 1151 55.95 19.36 -98.16
N ALA A 1152 55.04 18.64 -97.52
CA ALA A 1152 54.09 19.14 -96.53
C ALA A 1152 54.69 19.20 -95.11
N TYR A 1153 54.36 20.26 -94.37
CA TYR A 1153 54.87 20.60 -93.04
C TYR A 1153 53.76 21.02 -92.06
N ALA A 1154 53.96 20.76 -90.77
CA ALA A 1154 53.12 21.24 -89.67
C ALA A 1154 54.00 21.47 -88.43
N GLY A 1155 54.32 22.73 -88.14
CA GLY A 1155 55.42 23.06 -87.22
C GLY A 1155 56.74 22.38 -87.64
N SER A 1156 57.35 21.63 -86.72
CA SER A 1156 58.54 20.82 -86.98
C SER A 1156 58.25 19.48 -87.70
N ASN A 1157 56.98 19.04 -87.73
CA ASN A 1157 56.60 17.80 -88.39
C ASN A 1157 56.61 17.96 -89.91
N SER A 1158 57.03 16.90 -90.62
CA SER A 1158 57.23 16.95 -92.07
C SER A 1158 57.12 15.59 -92.75
N SER A 1159 56.38 15.57 -93.87
CA SER A 1159 56.22 14.44 -94.80
C SER A 1159 57.55 13.98 -95.42
N ARG A 1160 57.59 12.95 -96.29
CA ARG A 1160 58.79 12.69 -97.12
C ARG A 1160 58.82 13.66 -98.31
N TYR A 1161 59.91 13.66 -99.06
CA TYR A 1161 59.89 14.28 -100.39
C TYR A 1161 58.99 13.41 -101.27
N TYR A 1162 58.06 14.04 -102.02
CA TYR A 1162 57.37 13.34 -103.09
C TYR A 1162 58.37 12.97 -104.20
N ALA A 1163 58.02 12.02 -105.08
CA ALA A 1163 58.86 11.67 -106.22
C ALA A 1163 59.10 12.90 -107.10
N ASP A 1164 60.34 13.14 -107.52
CA ASP A 1164 60.63 14.33 -108.31
C ASP A 1164 60.05 14.22 -109.72
N ARG A 1165 59.55 15.35 -110.21
CA ARG A 1165 59.03 15.46 -111.57
C ARG A 1165 59.88 16.47 -112.34
N THR A 1166 60.14 16.18 -113.61
CA THR A 1166 60.91 17.03 -114.52
C THR A 1166 60.03 17.83 -115.46
N ILE A 1167 60.48 19.03 -115.80
CA ILE A 1167 59.91 19.83 -116.89
C ILE A 1167 61.01 20.62 -117.59
N LEU A 1168 61.02 20.57 -118.93
CA LEU A 1168 61.77 21.51 -119.74
C LEU A 1168 61.01 22.82 -119.73
N CYS A 1169 61.59 23.87 -119.15
CA CYS A 1169 61.03 25.21 -119.22
C CYS A 1169 61.03 25.66 -120.69
N ARG A 1170 59.86 25.93 -121.25
CA ARG A 1170 59.67 26.42 -122.62
C ARG A 1170 59.32 27.90 -122.57
#